data_AF-A0A5E4LUB3-F1
#
_entry.id   AF-A0A5E4LUB3-F1
#
_cell.length_a   1.000
_cell.length_b   1.000
_cell.length_c   1.000
_cell.angle_alpha   90.00
_cell.angle_beta   90.00
_cell.angle_gamma   90.00
#
_symmetry.space_group_name_H-M   'P 1'
#
loop_
_entity.id
_entity.type
_entity.pdbx_description
1 polymer ?
#
loop_
_entity_poly.entity_id
_entity_poly.type
_entity_poly.pdbx_seq_one_letter_code
_entity_poly.pdbx_strand_id
1 'polypeptide(L)'
;MFFALALLISLSCAQEFNFNPYFYSGENSSSVTLTSIGGGYDLATINGQETFVLFENQIVEDQDAIRGALKNYYTTTALPSSAEVDELILLAKAFNETRNLATPYGGGSEDVCVGASYLSMFKGTSLGSKTPSIFCYDYESCSYLPPISGVMEMNNIPWFVEAKTVHGQTLFALDNNFTEFETNLLDITPDTAGTNLQAAMGNLEGMKTSAHFLKNSALQLSSMFGGPCNPAMFDSKYLEKLRDAAPPQEIGILLSVFPVPGCMDVCPGVTINESKMDETIAKAQLLLDKAMPLVNLETETEAILAKTNERKTYLSNMENRKVYLAEYANVTAKLANMHRLTNVTALRYAVQNDLTTLDALSVQINNSIELQNFELTEVLMGQFRDRGKVLESRLGTLVPTYSKADAARARADQELLRAQFNTAENEADALKELGTYKQMKASLDGKFRSTSYLNDFPVLEVNYTGLADNVENFNNNLNNLHSAQISTVLSSATRGAMKNTLSLWNGISPMTPTQMRENAKVMPTLLIGAADVLVVVLSLGVFAVFAFVTKRITWRREVKLTWVAIFLVFFAIVGAASLGLHQLITSQADQPTSFGLFYSGLAASNVSAISYDTSNLTQSQVFALQSCAKQISSKLKADNIAVKNYIMSGNSCRVGSESKSVEDCNNELSEMPVFTLKFGTKNSVSFRTFYEYTATVEGDTNYMGQCDMAKVL
;
A
#
# COMPACT_ATOMS: atom_id res chain seq x y z
N MET A 1 10.06 27.08 46.22
CA MET A 1 9.14 28.13 45.70
C MET A 1 9.27 28.31 44.18
N PHE A 2 10.47 28.48 43.62
CA PHE A 2 10.67 28.53 42.15
C PHE A 2 10.18 27.28 41.39
N PHE A 3 10.30 26.08 41.96
CA PHE A 3 9.84 24.84 41.32
C PHE A 3 8.31 24.72 41.27
N ALA A 4 7.60 25.24 42.28
CA ALA A 4 6.13 25.25 42.31
C ALA A 4 5.56 26.32 41.36
N LEU A 5 6.23 27.47 41.23
CA LEU A 5 5.87 28.51 40.27
C LEU A 5 6.14 28.05 38.83
N ALA A 6 7.25 27.34 38.57
CA ALA A 6 7.53 26.75 37.26
C ALA A 6 6.52 25.65 36.89
N LEU A 7 6.10 24.82 37.87
CA LEU A 7 5.07 23.79 37.66
C LEU A 7 3.69 24.41 37.36
N LEU A 8 3.32 25.48 38.10
CA LEU A 8 2.09 26.24 37.87
C LEU A 8 2.08 26.96 36.52
N ILE A 9 3.23 27.50 36.08
CA ILE A 9 3.37 28.13 34.75
C ILE A 9 3.29 27.07 33.63
N SER A 10 3.85 25.87 33.85
CA SER A 10 3.75 24.77 32.87
C SER A 10 2.37 24.11 32.83
N LEU A 11 1.58 24.19 33.92
CA LEU A 11 0.20 23.71 33.98
C LEU A 11 -0.81 24.75 33.46
N SER A 12 -0.42 26.02 33.33
CA SER A 12 -1.25 27.10 32.76
C SER A 12 -1.08 27.30 31.26
N CYS A 13 -0.30 26.45 30.57
CA CYS A 13 -0.37 26.38 29.13
C CYS A 13 -1.73 25.79 28.75
N ALA A 14 -2.72 26.67 28.53
CA ALA A 14 -4.01 26.29 27.97
C ALA A 14 -3.74 25.36 26.78
N GLN A 15 -4.26 24.13 26.86
CA GLN A 15 -4.08 23.17 25.78
C GLN A 15 -4.82 23.72 24.56
N GLU A 16 -4.07 24.29 23.62
CA GLU A 16 -4.61 24.67 22.33
C GLU A 16 -5.25 23.44 21.68
N PHE A 17 -6.46 23.59 21.17
CA PHE A 17 -7.13 22.52 20.45
C PHE A 17 -6.27 22.08 19.24
N ASN A 18 -5.93 20.79 19.18
CA ASN A 18 -5.10 20.27 18.10
C ASN A 18 -5.94 20.01 16.85
N PHE A 19 -5.93 20.95 15.91
CA PHE A 19 -6.65 20.83 14.63
C PHE A 19 -6.02 19.84 13.64
N ASN A 20 -4.75 19.47 13.80
CA ASN A 20 -4.01 18.66 12.82
C ASN A 20 -4.70 17.36 12.41
N PRO A 21 -5.33 16.58 13.31
CA PRO A 21 -6.01 15.34 12.92
C PRO A 21 -7.25 15.56 12.04
N TYR A 22 -7.81 16.77 12.04
CA TYR A 22 -9.05 17.11 11.33
C TYR A 22 -8.82 17.75 9.95
N PHE A 23 -7.56 18.03 9.58
CA PHE A 23 -7.24 18.65 8.29
C PHE A 23 -7.39 17.67 7.13
N TYR A 24 -8.03 18.13 6.06
CA TYR A 24 -8.01 17.46 4.77
C TYR A 24 -6.66 17.62 4.08
N SER A 25 -6.43 16.81 3.05
CA SER A 25 -5.20 16.90 2.26
C SER A 25 -5.06 18.29 1.63
N GLY A 26 -3.99 19.00 2.00
CA GLY A 26 -3.71 20.37 1.53
C GLY A 26 -4.04 21.47 2.55
N GLU A 27 -4.77 21.15 3.62
CA GLU A 27 -4.98 22.05 4.75
C GLU A 27 -3.84 21.92 5.77
N ASN A 28 -3.63 22.98 6.55
CA ASN A 28 -2.60 23.03 7.59
C ASN A 28 -2.99 24.08 8.66
N SER A 29 -2.18 24.21 9.71
CA SER A 29 -2.44 25.14 10.81
C SER A 29 -2.62 26.61 10.40
N SER A 30 -2.00 27.05 9.30
CA SER A 30 -2.18 28.42 8.80
C SER A 30 -3.53 28.68 8.12
N SER A 31 -4.27 27.62 7.80
CA SER A 31 -5.63 27.72 7.26
C SER A 31 -6.71 27.88 8.34
N VAL A 32 -6.33 27.81 9.62
CA VAL A 32 -7.24 27.95 10.75
C VAL A 32 -7.25 29.39 11.25
N THR A 33 -8.46 29.94 11.38
CA THR A 33 -8.69 31.19 12.10
C THR A 33 -9.68 30.93 13.24
N LEU A 34 -9.33 31.39 14.43
CA LEU A 34 -10.19 31.33 15.61
C LEU A 34 -10.79 32.72 15.86
N THR A 35 -12.11 32.77 15.95
CA THR A 35 -12.86 33.98 16.30
C THR A 35 -13.57 33.74 17.63
N SER A 36 -13.21 34.48 18.68
CA SER A 36 -13.94 34.41 19.96
C SER A 36 -15.36 34.94 19.78
N ILE A 37 -16.35 34.07 19.97
CA ILE A 37 -17.77 34.40 19.83
C ILE A 37 -18.47 34.68 21.17
N GLY A 38 -17.70 34.70 22.27
CA GLY A 38 -18.17 35.08 23.60
C GLY A 38 -18.63 33.90 24.45
N GLY A 39 -18.78 34.12 25.75
CA GLY A 39 -19.23 33.06 26.69
C GLY A 39 -18.25 31.88 26.84
N GLY A 40 -16.98 32.04 26.47
CA GLY A 40 -16.00 30.95 26.45
C GLY A 40 -16.02 30.10 25.18
N TYR A 41 -16.79 30.50 24.17
CA TYR A 41 -16.86 29.83 22.88
C TYR A 41 -15.97 30.50 21.83
N ASP A 42 -15.33 29.67 21.00
CA ASP A 42 -14.56 30.10 19.83
C ASP A 42 -15.14 29.44 18.56
N LEU A 43 -15.31 30.23 17.50
CA LEU A 43 -15.66 29.74 16.17
C LEU A 43 -14.38 29.49 15.38
N ALA A 44 -14.13 28.23 15.01
CA ALA A 44 -13.01 27.84 14.19
C ALA A 44 -13.41 27.77 12.72
N THR A 45 -12.72 28.57 11.91
CA THR A 45 -12.87 28.60 10.46
C THR A 45 -11.64 27.94 9.84
N ILE A 46 -11.84 26.96 8.96
CA ILE A 46 -10.77 26.26 8.25
C ILE A 46 -10.90 26.55 6.76
N ASN A 47 -9.86 27.12 6.16
CA ASN A 47 -9.84 27.52 4.76
C ASN A 47 -11.04 28.42 4.38
N GLY A 48 -11.39 29.35 5.27
CA GLY A 48 -12.51 30.28 5.10
C GLY A 48 -13.91 29.71 5.35
N GLN A 49 -14.03 28.43 5.76
CA GLN A 49 -15.32 27.82 6.11
C GLN A 49 -15.46 27.61 7.62
N GLU A 50 -16.54 28.12 8.19
CA GLU A 50 -16.92 27.88 9.59
C GLU A 50 -17.14 26.38 9.79
N THR A 51 -16.37 25.80 10.70
CA THR A 51 -16.23 24.34 10.78
C THR A 51 -16.56 23.81 12.16
N PHE A 52 -15.99 24.40 13.22
CA PHE A 52 -16.19 23.96 14.60
C PHE A 52 -16.62 25.13 15.48
N VAL A 53 -17.51 24.87 16.42
CA VAL A 53 -17.61 25.69 17.63
C VAL A 53 -16.86 24.96 18.73
N LEU A 54 -15.96 25.66 19.40
CA LEU A 54 -15.18 25.16 20.51
C LEU A 54 -15.65 25.79 21.82
N PHE A 55 -15.72 25.02 22.89
CA PHE A 55 -15.89 25.49 24.26
C PHE A 55 -14.76 24.92 25.11
N GLU A 56 -13.98 25.78 25.77
CA GLU A 56 -12.82 25.35 26.56
C GLU A 56 -11.85 24.42 25.79
N ASN A 57 -11.60 24.72 24.50
CA ASN A 57 -10.81 23.90 23.58
C ASN A 57 -11.38 22.49 23.31
N GLN A 58 -12.69 22.29 23.42
CA GLN A 58 -13.38 21.06 23.02
C GLN A 58 -14.43 21.34 21.96
N ILE A 59 -14.58 20.46 20.97
CA ILE A 59 -15.63 20.56 19.95
C ILE A 59 -17.00 20.46 20.63
N VAL A 60 -17.88 21.41 20.34
CA VAL A 60 -19.28 21.40 20.73
C VAL A 60 -20.08 20.65 19.66
N GLU A 61 -20.81 19.61 20.07
CA GLU A 61 -21.61 18.76 19.16
C GLU A 61 -23.12 18.93 19.36
N ASP A 62 -23.51 19.65 20.42
CA ASP A 62 -24.91 19.93 20.73
C ASP A 62 -25.41 21.10 19.89
N GLN A 63 -26.40 20.86 19.03
CA GLN A 63 -26.97 21.85 18.11
C GLN A 63 -27.50 23.08 18.85
N ASP A 64 -28.15 22.88 20.00
CA ASP A 64 -28.71 23.97 20.81
C ASP A 64 -27.60 24.84 21.43
N ALA A 65 -26.51 24.24 21.89
CA ALA A 65 -25.34 24.97 22.39
C ALA A 65 -24.64 25.78 21.29
N ILE A 66 -24.45 25.19 20.10
CA ILE A 66 -23.90 25.91 18.93
C ILE A 66 -24.80 27.10 18.59
N ARG A 67 -26.11 26.86 18.45
CA ARG A 67 -27.10 27.89 18.15
C ARG A 67 -27.12 28.99 19.19
N GLY A 68 -27.06 28.63 20.47
CA GLY A 68 -27.03 29.58 21.58
C GLY A 68 -25.77 30.46 21.56
N ALA A 69 -24.60 29.88 21.27
CA ALA A 69 -23.34 30.61 21.15
C ALA A 69 -23.38 31.59 19.95
N LEU A 70 -23.80 31.12 18.78
CA LEU A 70 -23.93 31.96 17.58
C LEU A 70 -24.99 33.06 17.76
N LYS A 71 -26.14 32.75 18.38
CA LYS A 71 -27.18 33.75 18.68
C LYS A 71 -26.63 34.87 19.56
N ASN A 72 -25.90 34.53 20.62
CA ASN A 72 -25.28 35.53 21.49
C ASN A 72 -24.28 36.40 20.73
N TYR A 73 -23.45 35.78 19.90
CA TYR A 73 -22.48 36.49 19.07
C TYR A 73 -23.15 37.45 18.08
N TYR A 74 -24.10 36.97 17.27
CA TYR A 74 -24.80 37.79 16.29
C TYR A 74 -25.72 38.84 16.91
N THR A 75 -26.24 38.59 18.11
CA THR A 75 -26.95 39.63 18.87
C THR A 75 -26.02 40.82 19.16
N THR A 76 -24.73 40.58 19.36
CA THR A 76 -23.75 41.66 19.63
C THR A 76 -23.16 42.30 18.38
N THR A 77 -23.04 41.56 17.28
CA THR A 77 -22.32 42.02 16.07
C THR A 77 -23.23 42.36 14.89
N ALA A 78 -24.36 41.67 14.75
CA ALA A 78 -25.25 41.71 13.59
C ALA A 78 -26.58 42.44 13.86
N LEU A 79 -27.01 42.55 15.13
CA LEU A 79 -28.22 43.28 15.48
C LEU A 79 -28.04 44.79 15.24
N PRO A 80 -28.92 45.47 14.47
CA PRO A 80 -28.89 46.92 14.36
C PRO A 80 -29.08 47.59 15.72
N SER A 81 -28.29 48.62 15.98
CA SER A 81 -28.44 49.45 17.18
C SER A 81 -29.71 50.29 17.11
N SER A 82 -30.25 50.68 18.26
CA SER A 82 -31.42 51.57 18.30
C SER A 82 -31.18 52.87 17.54
N ALA A 83 -29.96 53.41 17.58
CA ALA A 83 -29.60 54.63 16.84
C ALA A 83 -29.64 54.42 15.31
N GLU A 84 -29.22 53.26 14.80
CA GLU A 84 -29.31 52.93 13.37
C GLU A 84 -30.77 52.79 12.92
N VAL A 85 -31.63 52.21 13.77
CA VAL A 85 -33.07 52.07 13.52
C VAL A 85 -33.76 53.43 13.58
N ASP A 86 -33.45 54.26 14.58
CA ASP A 86 -33.97 55.62 14.71
C ASP A 86 -33.58 56.49 13.50
N GLU A 87 -32.34 56.37 13.02
CA GLU A 87 -31.88 57.03 11.79
C GLU A 87 -32.73 56.61 10.58
N LEU A 88 -32.99 55.31 10.42
CA LEU A 88 -33.83 54.81 9.34
C LEU A 88 -35.28 55.34 9.44
N ILE A 89 -35.85 55.40 10.65
CA ILE A 89 -37.17 56.01 10.88
C ILE A 89 -37.16 57.50 10.55
N LEU A 90 -36.11 58.24 10.93
CA LEU A 90 -35.97 59.66 10.64
C LEU A 90 -35.87 59.93 9.13
N LEU A 91 -35.14 59.09 8.38
CA LEU A 91 -35.08 59.17 6.92
C LEU A 91 -36.47 58.96 6.29
N ALA A 92 -37.20 57.94 6.73
CA ALA A 92 -38.56 57.67 6.27
C ALA A 92 -39.54 58.81 6.62
N LYS A 93 -39.42 59.39 7.83
CA LYS A 93 -40.17 60.60 8.24
C LYS A 93 -39.84 61.78 7.34
N ALA A 94 -38.56 62.05 7.12
CA ALA A 94 -38.09 63.16 6.29
C ALA A 94 -38.51 63.01 4.82
N PHE A 95 -38.70 61.78 4.34
CA PHE A 95 -39.35 61.49 3.07
C PHE A 95 -40.86 61.76 3.13
N ASN A 96 -41.56 61.20 4.12
CA ASN A 96 -43.02 61.34 4.26
C ASN A 96 -43.43 62.82 4.41
N GLU A 97 -42.64 63.63 5.11
CA GLU A 97 -42.84 65.07 5.25
C GLU A 97 -42.76 65.84 3.93
N THR A 98 -42.06 65.31 2.92
CA THR A 98 -41.93 66.01 1.62
C THR A 98 -43.26 66.20 0.92
N ARG A 99 -44.26 65.35 1.19
CA ARG A 99 -45.62 65.52 0.65
C ARG A 99 -46.36 66.74 1.22
N ASN A 100 -45.89 67.30 2.33
CA ASN A 100 -46.53 68.40 3.06
C ASN A 100 -45.68 69.68 3.09
N LEU A 101 -44.84 69.89 2.07
CA LEU A 101 -44.10 71.13 1.93
C LEU A 101 -45.07 72.32 1.77
N ALA A 102 -44.65 73.48 2.30
CA ALA A 102 -45.48 74.67 2.35
C ALA A 102 -45.91 75.14 0.96
N THR A 103 -47.18 75.45 0.80
CA THR A 103 -47.74 75.95 -0.45
C THR A 103 -47.99 77.45 -0.41
N PRO A 104 -48.13 78.12 -1.58
CA PRO A 104 -48.55 79.53 -1.65
C PRO A 104 -49.91 79.83 -0.98
N TYR A 105 -50.71 78.81 -0.70
CA TYR A 105 -52.05 78.91 -0.12
C TYR A 105 -52.08 78.84 1.41
N GLY A 106 -50.93 78.65 2.06
CA GLY A 106 -50.83 78.44 3.51
C GLY A 106 -51.15 76.99 3.89
N GLY A 107 -50.24 76.32 4.60
CA GLY A 107 -50.33 74.89 4.92
C GLY A 107 -49.53 73.99 3.96
N GLY A 108 -49.42 72.71 4.30
CA GLY A 108 -48.71 71.69 3.49
C GLY A 108 -49.50 71.27 2.25
N SER A 109 -48.81 70.87 1.18
CA SER A 109 -49.46 70.54 -0.10
C SER A 109 -50.52 69.46 0.00
N GLU A 110 -50.20 68.37 0.68
CA GLU A 110 -51.15 67.28 0.88
C GLU A 110 -52.26 67.68 1.86
N ASP A 111 -51.97 68.40 2.94
CA ASP A 111 -52.99 68.88 3.89
C ASP A 111 -54.02 69.79 3.21
N VAL A 112 -53.57 70.70 2.34
CA VAL A 112 -54.43 71.55 1.52
C VAL A 112 -55.25 70.69 0.55
N CYS A 113 -54.63 69.70 -0.12
CA CYS A 113 -55.32 68.79 -1.01
C CYS A 113 -56.41 67.99 -0.29
N VAL A 114 -56.09 67.42 0.87
CA VAL A 114 -57.01 66.65 1.72
C VAL A 114 -58.18 67.51 2.21
N GLY A 115 -57.91 68.77 2.56
CA GLY A 115 -58.94 69.75 2.93
C GLY A 115 -59.84 70.15 1.76
N ALA A 116 -59.25 70.54 0.63
CA ALA A 116 -59.97 71.01 -0.56
C ALA A 116 -60.79 69.90 -1.24
N SER A 117 -60.26 68.68 -1.24
CA SER A 117 -60.95 67.50 -1.78
C SER A 117 -61.93 66.88 -0.79
N TYR A 118 -62.03 67.34 0.46
CA TYR A 118 -62.81 66.68 1.53
C TYR A 118 -62.39 65.23 1.81
N LEU A 119 -61.16 64.84 1.47
CA LEU A 119 -60.61 63.53 1.85
C LEU A 119 -60.47 63.39 3.38
N SER A 120 -60.38 64.51 4.10
CA SER A 120 -60.39 64.55 5.57
C SER A 120 -61.62 63.88 6.20
N MET A 121 -62.78 63.90 5.50
CA MET A 121 -64.01 63.25 5.97
C MET A 121 -63.95 61.73 5.91
N PHE A 122 -62.97 61.20 5.18
CA PHE A 122 -62.72 59.77 5.07
C PHE A 122 -61.55 59.29 5.96
N LYS A 123 -60.80 60.21 6.56
CA LYS A 123 -59.69 59.90 7.47
C LYS A 123 -60.25 59.20 8.72
N GLY A 124 -59.89 57.94 8.90
CA GLY A 124 -60.42 57.06 9.98
C GLY A 124 -61.61 56.19 9.57
N THR A 125 -62.12 56.31 8.34
CA THR A 125 -63.03 55.32 7.74
C THR A 125 -62.21 54.28 6.98
N SER A 126 -62.55 53.00 7.08
CA SER A 126 -61.79 51.89 6.48
C SER A 126 -61.90 51.86 4.95
N LEU A 127 -61.28 52.82 4.27
CA LEU A 127 -61.16 52.81 2.80
C LEU A 127 -60.26 51.68 2.26
N GLY A 128 -59.65 50.87 3.14
CA GLY A 128 -58.96 49.63 2.80
C GLY A 128 -59.77 48.34 3.03
N SER A 129 -60.98 48.39 3.61
CA SER A 129 -61.83 47.20 3.69
C SER A 129 -62.62 47.03 2.40
N LYS A 130 -62.73 45.81 1.89
CA LYS A 130 -63.63 45.43 0.76
C LYS A 130 -65.12 45.74 1.01
N THR A 131 -65.46 46.30 2.17
CA THR A 131 -66.76 46.85 2.52
C THR A 131 -66.72 48.38 2.47
N PRO A 132 -67.50 49.03 1.58
CA PRO A 132 -67.49 50.48 1.42
C PRO A 132 -68.01 51.20 2.66
N SER A 133 -67.50 52.41 2.89
CA SER A 133 -68.08 53.36 3.84
C SER A 133 -69.59 53.52 3.59
N ILE A 134 -70.38 53.52 4.66
CA ILE A 134 -71.85 53.69 4.65
C ILE A 134 -72.29 55.05 4.05
N PHE A 135 -71.35 55.95 3.73
CA PHE A 135 -71.65 57.33 3.35
C PHE A 135 -71.52 57.70 1.87
N CYS A 136 -71.09 56.82 0.96
CA CYS A 136 -71.08 57.14 -0.48
C CYS A 136 -71.13 55.86 -1.32
N TYR A 137 -72.33 55.47 -1.76
CA TYR A 137 -72.53 54.34 -2.68
C TYR A 137 -72.78 54.80 -4.12
N ASP A 138 -73.25 56.03 -4.31
CA ASP A 138 -73.58 56.61 -5.61
C ASP A 138 -73.54 58.14 -5.60
N TYR A 139 -73.69 58.71 -6.78
CA TYR A 139 -73.72 60.14 -7.04
C TYR A 139 -74.81 60.90 -6.26
N GLU A 140 -75.93 60.25 -5.94
CA GLU A 140 -77.06 60.89 -5.24
C GLU A 140 -76.78 61.01 -3.73
N SER A 141 -76.05 60.06 -3.14
CA SER A 141 -75.78 60.01 -1.70
C SER A 141 -74.66 60.94 -1.22
N CYS A 142 -73.72 61.37 -2.08
CA CYS A 142 -72.65 62.31 -1.71
C CYS A 142 -73.06 63.80 -1.76
N SER A 143 -74.32 64.12 -2.09
CA SER A 143 -74.82 65.49 -2.28
C SER A 143 -75.13 66.27 -0.99
N TYR A 144 -74.97 65.66 0.19
CA TYR A 144 -75.34 66.23 1.50
C TYR A 144 -74.14 66.70 2.35
N LEU A 145 -73.21 67.43 1.75
CA LEU A 145 -72.21 68.22 2.48
C LEU A 145 -72.66 69.69 2.58
N PRO A 146 -72.41 70.39 3.71
CA PRO A 146 -72.88 71.76 3.91
C PRO A 146 -72.38 72.71 2.81
N PRO A 147 -73.21 73.66 2.35
CA PRO A 147 -73.00 74.37 1.09
C PRO A 147 -71.88 75.41 1.20
N ILE A 148 -70.80 75.20 0.44
CA ILE A 148 -69.88 76.25 0.02
C ILE A 148 -69.98 76.32 -1.50
N SER A 149 -70.46 77.44 -2.03
CA SER A 149 -70.75 77.63 -3.45
C SER A 149 -69.50 77.46 -4.31
N GLY A 150 -69.47 76.42 -5.15
CA GLY A 150 -68.40 76.11 -6.11
C GLY A 150 -68.03 74.62 -6.18
N VAL A 151 -68.01 73.91 -5.04
CA VAL A 151 -67.51 72.51 -5.00
C VAL A 151 -68.60 71.46 -5.25
N MET A 152 -69.89 71.77 -5.01
CA MET A 152 -70.98 70.83 -5.28
C MET A 152 -71.12 70.48 -6.77
N GLU A 153 -70.82 71.43 -7.66
CA GLU A 153 -70.89 71.19 -9.11
C GLU A 153 -69.79 70.23 -9.58
N MET A 154 -68.67 70.15 -8.88
CA MET A 154 -67.55 69.25 -9.21
C MET A 154 -67.74 67.83 -8.66
N ASN A 155 -68.31 67.67 -7.47
CA ASN A 155 -68.68 66.34 -6.95
C ASN A 155 -69.76 65.66 -7.82
N ASN A 156 -70.46 66.46 -8.61
CA ASN A 156 -71.39 66.05 -9.64
C ASN A 156 -70.70 65.68 -10.98
N ILE A 157 -69.39 65.50 -11.00
CA ILE A 157 -68.65 65.11 -12.20
C ILE A 157 -68.05 63.70 -11.96
N PRO A 158 -68.52 62.65 -12.66
CA PRO A 158 -68.11 61.27 -12.39
C PRO A 158 -66.59 61.04 -12.38
N TRP A 159 -65.83 61.68 -13.28
CA TRP A 159 -64.37 61.53 -13.33
C TRP A 159 -63.67 62.17 -12.12
N PHE A 160 -64.23 63.25 -11.57
CA PHE A 160 -63.65 63.95 -10.42
C PHE A 160 -63.78 63.10 -9.15
N VAL A 161 -64.92 62.42 -8.98
CA VAL A 161 -65.14 61.45 -7.89
C VAL A 161 -64.16 60.28 -7.98
N GLU A 162 -63.90 59.78 -9.19
CA GLU A 162 -62.94 58.69 -9.43
C GLU A 162 -61.50 59.12 -9.15
N ALA A 163 -61.08 60.29 -9.64
CA ALA A 163 -59.75 60.86 -9.37
C ALA A 163 -59.51 61.08 -7.87
N LYS A 164 -60.52 61.59 -7.14
CA LYS A 164 -60.49 61.73 -5.68
C LYS A 164 -60.38 60.37 -4.97
N THR A 165 -61.12 59.37 -5.45
CA THR A 165 -61.09 58.02 -4.87
C THR A 165 -59.70 57.40 -5.01
N VAL A 166 -59.10 57.48 -6.21
CA VAL A 166 -57.75 56.97 -6.48
C VAL A 166 -56.70 57.72 -5.65
N HIS A 167 -56.77 59.05 -5.59
CA HIS A 167 -55.87 59.87 -4.79
C HIS A 167 -55.97 59.51 -3.29
N GLY A 168 -57.19 59.41 -2.76
CA GLY A 168 -57.43 59.01 -1.38
C GLY A 168 -56.89 57.62 -1.06
N GLN A 169 -57.18 56.62 -1.90
CA GLN A 169 -56.63 55.26 -1.74
C GLN A 169 -55.10 55.25 -1.71
N THR A 170 -54.47 56.03 -2.58
CA THR A 170 -53.01 56.15 -2.66
C THR A 170 -52.43 56.82 -1.41
N LEU A 171 -53.06 57.88 -0.92
CA LEU A 171 -52.67 58.56 0.31
C LEU A 171 -52.76 57.63 1.53
N PHE A 172 -53.87 56.90 1.67
CA PHE A 172 -54.04 55.95 2.77
C PHE A 172 -53.08 54.78 2.66
N ALA A 173 -52.78 54.30 1.44
CA ALA A 173 -51.76 53.29 1.24
C ALA A 173 -50.37 53.80 1.69
N LEU A 174 -50.01 55.05 1.37
CA LEU A 174 -48.77 55.66 1.85
C LEU A 174 -48.73 55.73 3.38
N ASP A 175 -49.80 56.20 4.02
CA ASP A 175 -49.92 56.31 5.49
C ASP A 175 -49.86 54.95 6.19
N ASN A 176 -50.58 53.96 5.65
CA ASN A 176 -50.59 52.61 6.20
C ASN A 176 -49.21 51.96 6.09
N ASN A 177 -48.58 52.02 4.91
CA ASN A 177 -47.22 51.51 4.71
C ASN A 177 -46.23 52.20 5.66
N PHE A 178 -46.32 53.51 5.84
CA PHE A 178 -45.46 54.22 6.79
C PHE A 178 -45.69 53.78 8.25
N THR A 179 -46.96 53.62 8.66
CA THR A 179 -47.31 53.16 10.02
C THR A 179 -46.83 51.72 10.26
N GLU A 180 -47.04 50.83 9.30
CA GLU A 180 -46.58 49.43 9.37
C GLU A 180 -45.04 49.36 9.34
N PHE A 181 -44.38 50.22 8.57
CA PHE A 181 -42.93 50.38 8.59
C PHE A 181 -42.43 50.74 9.98
N GLU A 182 -42.97 51.78 10.62
CA GLU A 182 -42.58 52.15 11.99
C GLU A 182 -42.86 51.01 12.98
N THR A 183 -44.02 50.37 12.86
CA THR A 183 -44.40 49.24 13.73
C THR A 183 -43.42 48.08 13.63
N ASN A 184 -43.02 47.70 12.42
CA ASN A 184 -42.03 46.63 12.22
C ASN A 184 -40.67 46.97 12.86
N LEU A 185 -40.30 48.25 12.93
CA LEU A 185 -39.01 48.68 13.49
C LEU A 185 -39.01 48.84 15.01
N LEU A 186 -40.17 49.03 15.66
CA LEU A 186 -40.26 49.27 17.11
C LEU A 186 -39.89 48.04 17.97
N ASP A 187 -40.09 46.82 17.44
CA ASP A 187 -39.88 45.56 18.17
C ASP A 187 -38.79 44.69 17.52
N ILE A 188 -37.69 45.32 17.08
CA ILE A 188 -36.52 44.58 16.58
C ILE A 188 -35.85 43.88 17.77
N THR A 189 -35.98 42.56 17.81
CA THR A 189 -35.30 41.65 18.73
C THR A 189 -34.36 40.73 17.95
N PRO A 190 -33.42 40.02 18.59
CA PRO A 190 -32.58 39.05 17.89
C PRO A 190 -33.36 38.02 17.07
N ASP A 191 -34.54 37.62 17.53
CA ASP A 191 -35.39 36.61 16.87
C ASP A 191 -36.26 37.18 15.75
N THR A 192 -36.52 38.49 15.75
CA THR A 192 -37.43 39.15 14.80
C THR A 192 -36.72 40.08 13.83
N ALA A 193 -35.44 40.41 14.06
CA ALA A 193 -34.72 41.49 13.37
C ALA A 193 -34.84 41.41 11.86
N GLY A 194 -34.45 40.28 11.26
CA GLY A 194 -34.48 40.20 9.80
C GLY A 194 -35.88 40.09 9.20
N THR A 195 -36.82 39.38 9.83
CA THR A 195 -38.22 39.34 9.35
C THR A 195 -38.85 40.73 9.40
N ASN A 196 -38.62 41.47 10.49
CA ASN A 196 -39.13 42.82 10.66
C ASN A 196 -38.46 43.81 9.69
N LEU A 197 -37.15 43.72 9.47
CA LEU A 197 -36.45 44.56 8.49
C LEU A 197 -36.87 44.25 7.06
N GLN A 198 -37.11 42.99 6.73
CA GLN A 198 -37.63 42.59 5.41
C GLN A 198 -39.06 43.09 5.20
N ALA A 199 -39.92 43.02 6.22
CA ALA A 199 -41.26 43.60 6.16
C ALA A 199 -41.22 45.13 6.05
N ALA A 200 -40.34 45.79 6.82
CA ALA A 200 -40.10 47.23 6.72
C ALA A 200 -39.62 47.64 5.32
N MET A 201 -38.73 46.85 4.70
CA MET A 201 -38.31 47.06 3.31
C MET A 201 -39.49 46.98 2.33
N GLY A 202 -40.36 45.97 2.48
CA GLY A 202 -41.58 45.84 1.67
C GLY A 202 -42.49 47.06 1.80
N ASN A 203 -42.63 47.60 3.02
CA ASN A 203 -43.40 48.80 3.28
C ASN A 203 -42.77 50.06 2.66
N LEU A 204 -41.44 50.20 2.66
CA LEU A 204 -40.76 51.32 1.98
C LEU A 204 -41.00 51.30 0.47
N GLU A 205 -40.95 50.13 -0.17
CA GLU A 205 -41.29 50.00 -1.59
C GLU A 205 -42.75 50.32 -1.88
N GLY A 206 -43.65 49.93 -0.97
CA GLY A 206 -45.06 50.35 -0.97
C GLY A 206 -45.21 51.87 -0.88
N MET A 207 -44.49 52.51 0.05
CA MET A 207 -44.48 53.97 0.19
C MET A 207 -43.95 54.65 -1.07
N LYS A 208 -42.85 54.16 -1.65
CA LYS A 208 -42.26 54.68 -2.90
C LYS A 208 -43.27 54.67 -4.03
N THR A 209 -43.96 53.53 -4.19
CA THR A 209 -45.00 53.33 -5.19
C THR A 209 -46.17 54.29 -4.98
N SER A 210 -46.71 54.36 -3.76
CA SER A 210 -47.82 55.27 -3.44
C SER A 210 -47.43 56.74 -3.63
N ALA A 211 -46.22 57.15 -3.23
CA ALA A 211 -45.76 58.51 -3.40
C ALA A 211 -45.58 58.90 -4.88
N HIS A 212 -45.10 57.97 -5.71
CA HIS A 212 -45.03 58.16 -7.16
C HIS A 212 -46.43 58.41 -7.76
N PHE A 213 -47.45 57.69 -7.31
CA PHE A 213 -48.83 57.92 -7.75
C PHE A 213 -49.41 59.24 -7.23
N LEU A 214 -49.13 59.60 -5.97
CA LEU A 214 -49.57 60.90 -5.44
C LEU A 214 -48.97 62.05 -6.26
N LYS A 215 -47.66 62.03 -6.52
CA LYS A 215 -46.93 63.02 -7.34
C LYS A 215 -47.52 63.20 -8.74
N ASN A 216 -48.04 62.14 -9.34
CA ASN A 216 -48.58 62.17 -10.69
C ASN A 216 -50.11 62.20 -10.73
N SER A 217 -50.78 62.57 -9.63
CA SER A 217 -52.24 62.56 -9.54
C SER A 217 -52.89 63.70 -10.35
N ALA A 218 -53.99 63.37 -11.03
CA ALA A 218 -54.79 64.28 -11.86
C ALA A 218 -55.42 65.45 -11.09
N LEU A 219 -55.36 65.44 -9.75
CA LEU A 219 -55.83 66.53 -8.90
C LEU A 219 -54.78 67.65 -8.71
N GLN A 220 -53.52 67.44 -9.12
CA GLN A 220 -52.42 68.36 -8.88
C GLN A 220 -52.33 69.54 -9.87
N LEU A 221 -51.99 70.72 -9.35
CA LEU A 221 -51.63 71.93 -10.09
C LEU A 221 -50.48 71.67 -11.09
N SER A 222 -50.77 71.65 -12.38
CA SER A 222 -49.73 71.87 -13.41
C SER A 222 -49.59 73.38 -13.63
N SER A 223 -48.38 73.92 -13.57
CA SER A 223 -48.10 75.35 -13.46
C SER A 223 -48.49 76.23 -14.67
N MET A 224 -49.23 75.71 -15.66
CA MET A 224 -49.73 76.50 -16.78
C MET A 224 -51.08 75.95 -17.26
N PHE A 225 -52.00 76.86 -17.59
CA PHE A 225 -53.31 76.64 -18.23
C PHE A 225 -54.47 76.29 -17.30
N GLY A 226 -55.22 77.32 -16.89
CA GLY A 226 -56.63 77.23 -16.51
C GLY A 226 -57.51 77.77 -17.65
N GLY A 227 -58.48 77.00 -18.13
CA GLY A 227 -59.46 77.37 -19.16
C GLY A 227 -60.86 76.85 -18.80
N PRO A 228 -61.95 77.33 -19.43
CA PRO A 228 -63.30 76.88 -19.10
C PRO A 228 -63.51 75.42 -19.52
N CYS A 229 -63.86 74.55 -18.57
CA CYS A 229 -64.22 73.16 -18.86
C CYS A 229 -65.54 73.07 -19.63
N ASN A 230 -65.60 72.15 -20.60
CA ASN A 230 -66.87 71.67 -21.15
C ASN A 230 -67.17 70.27 -20.57
N PRO A 231 -68.05 70.16 -19.56
CA PRO A 231 -68.42 68.89 -18.93
C PRO A 231 -68.94 67.85 -19.94
N ALA A 232 -69.48 68.29 -21.08
CA ALA A 232 -70.05 67.41 -22.10
C ALA A 232 -69.00 66.59 -22.88
N MET A 233 -67.70 66.89 -22.76
CA MET A 233 -66.64 66.08 -23.38
C MET A 233 -66.23 64.85 -22.54
N PHE A 234 -66.69 64.78 -21.29
CA PHE A 234 -66.31 63.75 -20.32
C PHE A 234 -67.55 62.99 -19.84
N ASP A 235 -68.28 62.40 -20.79
CA ASP A 235 -69.40 61.51 -20.49
C ASP A 235 -68.89 60.14 -20.01
N SER A 236 -69.80 59.33 -19.46
CA SER A 236 -69.51 57.97 -19.00
C SER A 236 -68.85 57.10 -20.08
N LYS A 237 -69.15 57.37 -21.35
CA LYS A 237 -68.65 56.62 -22.51
C LYS A 237 -67.17 56.90 -22.80
N TYR A 238 -66.69 58.11 -22.52
CA TYR A 238 -65.27 58.45 -22.60
C TYR A 238 -64.46 57.74 -21.50
N LEU A 239 -64.97 57.71 -20.27
CA LEU A 239 -64.34 56.99 -19.14
C LEU A 239 -64.30 55.48 -19.35
N GLU A 240 -65.38 54.89 -19.87
CA GLU A 240 -65.41 53.48 -20.25
C GLU A 240 -64.37 53.17 -21.33
N LYS A 241 -64.23 54.01 -22.36
CA LYS A 241 -63.18 53.84 -23.39
C LYS A 241 -61.76 53.91 -22.84
N LEU A 242 -61.50 54.77 -21.85
CA LEU A 242 -60.21 54.83 -21.16
C LEU A 242 -59.95 53.57 -20.33
N ARG A 243 -60.96 53.08 -19.60
CA ARG A 243 -60.89 51.82 -18.85
C ARG A 243 -60.68 50.61 -19.77
N ASP A 244 -61.34 50.59 -20.93
CA ASP A 244 -61.23 49.51 -21.92
C ASP A 244 -59.88 49.52 -22.67
N ALA A 245 -59.25 50.69 -22.81
CA ALA A 245 -57.94 50.84 -23.46
C ALA A 245 -56.75 50.57 -22.53
N ALA A 246 -56.99 50.49 -21.22
CA ALA A 246 -55.99 50.30 -20.19
C ALA A 246 -55.90 48.82 -19.74
N PRO A 247 -54.70 48.26 -19.50
CA PRO A 247 -54.59 47.00 -18.77
C PRO A 247 -55.25 47.13 -17.39
N PRO A 248 -55.97 46.10 -16.88
CA PRO A 248 -56.68 46.18 -15.59
C PRO A 248 -55.82 46.63 -14.39
N GLN A 249 -54.51 46.37 -14.48
CA GLN A 249 -53.51 46.70 -13.46
C GLN A 249 -53.08 48.18 -13.49
N GLU A 250 -53.36 48.86 -14.60
CA GLU A 250 -52.93 50.24 -14.89
C GLU A 250 -54.10 51.22 -14.99
N ILE A 251 -55.36 50.75 -14.85
CA ILE A 251 -56.57 51.61 -14.91
C ILE A 251 -56.49 52.77 -13.92
N GLY A 252 -56.09 52.50 -12.66
CA GLY A 252 -55.90 53.55 -11.65
C GLY A 252 -54.76 54.52 -12.01
N ILE A 253 -53.71 54.02 -12.68
CA ILE A 253 -52.55 54.80 -13.13
C ILE A 253 -52.97 55.73 -14.26
N LEU A 254 -53.62 55.24 -15.29
CA LEU A 254 -54.06 56.03 -16.45
C LEU A 254 -55.08 57.11 -16.05
N LEU A 255 -56.00 56.81 -15.13
CA LEU A 255 -56.94 57.79 -14.58
C LEU A 255 -56.27 58.83 -13.68
N SER A 256 -55.17 58.48 -13.00
CA SER A 256 -54.38 59.42 -12.21
C SER A 256 -53.42 60.27 -13.06
N VAL A 257 -52.85 59.74 -14.14
CA VAL A 257 -51.74 60.37 -14.87
C VAL A 257 -52.19 61.24 -16.03
N PHE A 258 -53.36 61.02 -16.65
CA PHE A 258 -53.78 61.83 -17.81
C PHE A 258 -54.04 63.29 -17.40
N PRO A 259 -53.17 64.24 -17.80
CA PRO A 259 -53.39 65.64 -17.52
C PRO A 259 -54.38 66.18 -18.54
N VAL A 260 -55.46 66.82 -18.09
CA VAL A 260 -56.27 67.66 -18.98
C VAL A 260 -55.82 69.10 -18.78
N PRO A 261 -55.27 69.77 -19.82
CA PRO A 261 -54.93 71.18 -19.75
C PRO A 261 -56.19 71.98 -19.47
N GLY A 262 -56.21 72.76 -18.39
CA GLY A 262 -57.25 73.77 -18.18
C GLY A 262 -58.29 73.49 -17.12
N CYS A 263 -58.46 72.25 -16.64
CA CYS A 263 -59.69 71.86 -15.94
C CYS A 263 -59.54 71.76 -14.42
N MET A 264 -59.65 72.91 -13.75
CA MET A 264 -59.70 73.10 -12.28
C MET A 264 -58.71 72.27 -11.47
N ASP A 265 -57.59 72.92 -11.15
CA ASP A 265 -56.61 72.43 -10.20
C ASP A 265 -57.17 72.53 -8.76
N VAL A 266 -57.44 71.37 -8.12
CA VAL A 266 -58.00 71.32 -6.75
C VAL A 266 -56.91 71.19 -5.70
N CYS A 267 -55.80 70.54 -6.05
CA CYS A 267 -54.70 70.29 -5.12
C CYS A 267 -53.42 70.99 -5.59
N PRO A 268 -52.65 71.60 -4.68
CA PRO A 268 -51.30 72.02 -5.00
C PRO A 268 -50.42 70.81 -5.32
N GLY A 269 -49.47 70.98 -6.25
CA GLY A 269 -48.54 69.93 -6.63
C GLY A 269 -47.77 69.41 -5.42
N VAL A 270 -47.77 68.10 -5.22
CA VAL A 270 -47.08 67.45 -4.10
C VAL A 270 -45.63 67.24 -4.50
N THR A 271 -44.71 67.86 -3.76
CA THR A 271 -43.28 67.73 -4.04
C THR A 271 -42.72 66.47 -3.35
N ILE A 272 -42.76 65.33 -4.04
CA ILE A 272 -42.16 64.08 -3.53
C ILE A 272 -40.66 64.04 -3.86
N ASN A 273 -39.83 63.94 -2.83
CA ASN A 273 -38.38 63.79 -2.99
C ASN A 273 -37.99 62.31 -3.07
N GLU A 274 -37.95 61.76 -4.29
CA GLU A 274 -37.60 60.35 -4.54
C GLU A 274 -36.18 60.00 -4.08
N SER A 275 -35.22 60.94 -4.12
CA SER A 275 -33.85 60.71 -3.64
C SER A 275 -33.80 60.34 -2.15
N LYS A 276 -34.66 60.96 -1.32
CA LYS A 276 -34.75 60.60 0.10
C LYS A 276 -35.31 59.20 0.32
N MET A 277 -36.23 58.75 -0.54
CA MET A 277 -36.74 57.37 -0.47
C MET A 277 -35.64 56.38 -0.86
N ASP A 278 -34.87 56.67 -1.92
CA ASP A 278 -33.76 55.81 -2.33
C ASP A 278 -32.68 55.73 -1.23
N GLU A 279 -32.36 56.84 -0.55
CA GLU A 279 -31.49 56.84 0.64
C GLU A 279 -32.06 55.98 1.78
N THR A 280 -33.37 56.07 2.02
CA THR A 280 -34.07 55.29 3.07
C THR A 280 -34.01 53.79 2.75
N ILE A 281 -34.31 53.40 1.51
CA ILE A 281 -34.24 52.01 1.03
C ILE A 281 -32.80 51.49 1.13
N ALA A 282 -31.81 52.28 0.71
CA ALA A 282 -30.40 51.88 0.81
C ALA A 282 -29.99 51.64 2.27
N LYS A 283 -30.41 52.50 3.21
CA LYS A 283 -30.16 52.31 4.65
C LYS A 283 -30.86 51.06 5.17
N ALA A 284 -32.12 50.83 4.81
CA ALA A 284 -32.85 49.63 5.21
C ALA A 284 -32.16 48.36 4.70
N GLN A 285 -31.65 48.36 3.47
CA GLN A 285 -30.95 47.21 2.90
C GLN A 285 -29.65 46.94 3.65
N LEU A 286 -28.87 47.97 3.99
CA LEU A 286 -27.66 47.82 4.80
C LEU A 286 -27.96 47.21 6.18
N LEU A 287 -29.06 47.60 6.83
CA LEU A 287 -29.45 47.02 8.12
C LEU A 287 -29.96 45.58 7.97
N LEU A 288 -30.70 45.28 6.90
CA LEU A 288 -31.15 43.93 6.59
C LEU A 288 -29.95 43.01 6.33
N ASP A 289 -28.99 43.43 5.49
CA ASP A 289 -27.76 42.71 5.18
C ASP A 289 -26.94 42.45 6.45
N LYS A 290 -26.85 43.45 7.33
CA LYS A 290 -26.18 43.32 8.64
C LYS A 290 -26.87 42.28 9.53
N ALA A 291 -28.20 42.21 9.51
CA ALA A 291 -29.00 41.29 10.32
C ALA A 291 -29.14 39.88 9.72
N MET A 292 -28.67 39.64 8.50
CA MET A 292 -28.80 38.33 7.82
C MET A 292 -28.28 37.13 8.62
N PRO A 293 -27.14 37.21 9.36
CA PRO A 293 -26.68 36.08 10.18
C PRO A 293 -27.69 35.65 11.26
N LEU A 294 -28.49 36.59 11.79
CA LEU A 294 -29.57 36.26 12.74
C LEU A 294 -30.73 35.52 12.06
N VAL A 295 -31.01 35.83 10.80
CA VAL A 295 -32.03 35.15 9.99
C VAL A 295 -31.62 33.73 9.64
N ASN A 296 -30.34 33.55 9.29
CA ASN A 296 -29.78 32.28 8.84
C ASN A 296 -29.25 31.41 9.98
N LEU A 297 -29.46 31.80 11.24
CA LEU A 297 -28.89 31.16 12.41
C LEU A 297 -29.06 29.63 12.43
N GLU A 298 -30.25 29.13 12.11
CA GLU A 298 -30.51 27.68 12.09
C GLU A 298 -29.72 26.99 10.97
N THR A 299 -29.76 27.54 9.75
CA THR A 299 -29.00 27.02 8.60
C THR A 299 -27.49 27.04 8.84
N GLU A 300 -26.96 28.10 9.46
CA GLU A 300 -25.54 28.21 9.80
C GLU A 300 -25.15 27.21 10.89
N THR A 301 -25.99 27.04 11.92
CA THR A 301 -25.80 26.03 12.97
C THR A 301 -25.74 24.62 12.35
N GLU A 302 -26.70 24.27 11.50
CA GLU A 302 -26.75 22.99 10.80
C GLU A 302 -25.53 22.79 9.89
N ALA A 303 -25.08 23.83 9.19
CA ALA A 303 -23.92 23.77 8.32
C ALA A 303 -22.62 23.51 9.12
N ILE A 304 -22.42 24.20 10.25
CA ILE A 304 -21.28 24.00 11.14
C ILE A 304 -21.30 22.59 11.74
N LEU A 305 -22.46 22.12 12.22
CA LEU A 305 -22.60 20.77 12.78
C LEU A 305 -22.34 19.69 11.72
N ALA A 306 -22.86 19.87 10.49
CA ALA A 306 -22.59 18.98 9.38
C ALA A 306 -21.09 18.92 9.06
N LYS A 307 -20.40 20.07 9.02
CA LYS A 307 -18.94 20.15 8.81
C LYS A 307 -18.13 19.53 9.94
N THR A 308 -18.57 19.72 11.19
CA THR A 308 -18.01 19.08 12.37
C THR A 308 -18.08 17.55 12.23
N ASN A 309 -19.26 17.02 11.90
CA ASN A 309 -19.48 15.59 11.73
C ASN A 309 -18.71 15.00 10.54
N GLU A 310 -18.64 15.72 9.42
CA GLU A 310 -17.84 15.36 8.24
C GLU A 310 -16.37 15.16 8.62
N ARG A 311 -15.78 16.11 9.35
CA ARG A 311 -14.37 16.03 9.77
C ARG A 311 -14.11 15.01 10.86
N LYS A 312 -15.05 14.81 11.80
CA LYS A 312 -14.96 13.69 12.76
C LYS A 312 -14.97 12.34 12.06
N THR A 313 -15.84 12.18 11.05
CA THR A 313 -15.90 10.98 10.22
C THR A 313 -14.61 10.77 9.45
N TYR A 314 -14.05 11.84 8.87
CA TYR A 314 -12.74 11.81 8.22
C TYR A 314 -11.62 11.33 9.17
N LEU A 315 -11.54 11.86 10.39
CA LEU A 315 -10.56 11.43 11.39
C LEU A 315 -10.70 9.94 11.72
N SER A 316 -11.92 9.49 12.03
CA SER A 316 -12.23 8.07 12.29
C SER A 316 -11.81 7.19 11.10
N ASN A 317 -12.11 7.62 9.87
CA ASN A 317 -11.73 6.89 8.66
C ASN A 317 -10.21 6.82 8.48
N MET A 318 -9.48 7.89 8.81
CA MET A 318 -8.02 7.92 8.74
C MET A 318 -7.38 6.97 9.78
N GLU A 319 -7.94 6.87 10.97
CA GLU A 319 -7.49 5.93 12.00
C GLU A 319 -7.79 4.48 11.61
N ASN A 320 -9.02 4.19 11.19
CA ASN A 320 -9.42 2.87 10.71
C ASN A 320 -8.56 2.42 9.52
N ARG A 321 -8.29 3.32 8.57
CA ARG A 321 -7.42 3.02 7.42
C ARG A 321 -6.04 2.54 7.86
N LYS A 322 -5.42 3.16 8.87
CA LYS A 322 -4.11 2.73 9.39
C LYS A 322 -4.17 1.31 9.96
N VAL A 323 -5.19 1.00 10.74
CA VAL A 323 -5.40 -0.33 11.32
C VAL A 323 -5.58 -1.38 10.23
N TYR A 324 -6.48 -1.14 9.28
CA TYR A 324 -6.77 -2.08 8.20
C TYR A 324 -5.62 -2.25 7.21
N LEU A 325 -4.81 -1.21 6.95
CA LEU A 325 -3.60 -1.36 6.13
C LEU A 325 -2.57 -2.28 6.78
N ALA A 326 -2.41 -2.22 8.11
CA ALA A 326 -1.52 -3.13 8.83
C ALA A 326 -2.02 -4.58 8.77
N GLU A 327 -3.33 -4.81 8.92
CA GLU A 327 -3.91 -6.13 8.74
C GLU A 327 -3.82 -6.64 7.30
N TYR A 328 -3.99 -5.76 6.31
CA TYR A 328 -3.84 -6.08 4.90
C TYR A 328 -2.40 -6.52 4.54
N ALA A 329 -1.38 -5.94 5.20
CA ALA A 329 -0.01 -6.42 5.06
C ALA A 329 0.16 -7.88 5.53
N ASN A 330 -0.55 -8.29 6.59
CA ASN A 330 -0.56 -9.68 7.05
C ASN A 330 -1.29 -10.60 6.06
N VAL A 331 -2.41 -10.14 5.48
CA VAL A 331 -3.16 -10.85 4.42
C VAL A 331 -2.25 -11.15 3.23
N THR A 332 -1.57 -10.14 2.71
CA THR A 332 -0.68 -10.27 1.54
C THR A 332 0.54 -11.15 1.84
N ALA A 333 1.16 -11.01 3.01
CA ALA A 333 2.27 -11.88 3.43
C ALA A 333 1.84 -13.36 3.53
N LYS A 334 0.65 -13.61 4.10
CA LYS A 334 0.08 -14.95 4.23
C LYS A 334 -0.21 -15.57 2.86
N LEU A 335 -0.83 -14.82 1.96
CA LEU A 335 -1.11 -15.23 0.58
C LEU A 335 0.18 -15.53 -0.20
N ALA A 336 1.20 -14.68 -0.06
CA ALA A 336 2.51 -14.90 -0.69
C ALA A 336 3.18 -16.19 -0.21
N ASN A 337 3.11 -16.50 1.09
CA ASN A 337 3.63 -17.78 1.61
C ASN A 337 2.84 -18.98 1.06
N MET A 338 1.51 -18.89 0.93
CA MET A 338 0.70 -19.93 0.31
C MET A 338 1.12 -20.17 -1.15
N HIS A 339 1.26 -19.10 -1.95
CA HIS A 339 1.75 -19.19 -3.33
C HIS A 339 3.14 -19.84 -3.43
N ARG A 340 4.05 -19.51 -2.49
CA ARG A 340 5.39 -20.11 -2.42
C ARG A 340 5.32 -21.62 -2.16
N LEU A 341 4.48 -22.06 -1.21
CA LEU A 341 4.26 -23.48 -0.91
C LEU A 341 3.64 -24.23 -2.10
N THR A 342 2.83 -23.54 -2.89
CA THR A 342 2.15 -24.09 -4.08
C THR A 342 2.88 -23.76 -5.38
N ASN A 343 4.19 -23.52 -5.36
CA ASN A 343 4.94 -23.29 -6.60
C ASN A 343 5.11 -24.56 -7.44
N VAL A 344 4.78 -25.72 -6.86
CA VAL A 344 4.74 -27.01 -7.54
C VAL A 344 3.42 -27.17 -8.29
N THR A 345 3.46 -27.51 -9.58
CA THR A 345 2.26 -27.63 -10.45
C THR A 345 1.16 -28.51 -9.85
N ALA A 346 1.50 -29.69 -9.32
CA ALA A 346 0.52 -30.59 -8.74
C ALA A 346 -0.15 -30.03 -7.46
N LEU A 347 0.63 -29.39 -6.58
CA LEU A 347 0.09 -28.71 -5.39
C LEU A 347 -0.79 -27.55 -5.81
N ARG A 348 -0.34 -26.73 -6.76
CA ARG A 348 -1.10 -25.61 -7.31
C ARG A 348 -2.43 -26.06 -7.86
N TYR A 349 -2.46 -27.09 -8.71
CA TYR A 349 -3.68 -27.59 -9.34
C TYR A 349 -4.71 -28.02 -8.29
N ALA A 350 -4.27 -28.70 -7.22
CA ALA A 350 -5.16 -29.18 -6.16
C ALA A 350 -5.81 -28.06 -5.33
N VAL A 351 -5.20 -26.87 -5.27
CA VAL A 351 -5.69 -25.74 -4.48
C VAL A 351 -5.96 -24.48 -5.30
N GLN A 352 -5.97 -24.58 -6.63
CA GLN A 352 -6.02 -23.42 -7.53
C GLN A 352 -7.25 -22.54 -7.27
N ASN A 353 -8.41 -23.17 -7.05
CA ASN A 353 -9.66 -22.44 -6.78
C ASN A 353 -9.58 -21.67 -5.45
N ASP A 354 -8.91 -22.22 -4.43
CA ASP A 354 -8.70 -21.55 -3.15
C ASP A 354 -7.78 -20.34 -3.30
N LEU A 355 -6.66 -20.50 -4.01
CA LEU A 355 -5.73 -19.41 -4.30
C LEU A 355 -6.40 -18.28 -5.09
N THR A 356 -7.10 -18.60 -6.17
CA THR A 356 -7.80 -17.59 -6.98
C THR A 356 -8.86 -16.83 -6.18
N THR A 357 -9.55 -17.50 -5.26
CA THR A 357 -10.52 -16.85 -4.37
C THR A 357 -9.82 -15.93 -3.36
N LEU A 358 -8.70 -16.37 -2.77
CA LEU A 358 -7.91 -15.55 -1.84
C LEU A 358 -7.26 -14.34 -2.54
N ASP A 359 -6.79 -14.50 -3.78
CA ASP A 359 -6.29 -13.41 -4.62
C ASP A 359 -7.38 -12.37 -4.86
N ALA A 360 -8.59 -12.81 -5.25
CA ALA A 360 -9.73 -11.93 -5.45
C ALA A 360 -10.14 -11.20 -4.16
N LEU A 361 -10.18 -11.90 -3.02
CA LEU A 361 -10.46 -11.29 -1.72
C LEU A 361 -9.39 -10.26 -1.33
N SER A 362 -8.11 -10.54 -1.55
CA SER A 362 -7.02 -9.59 -1.28
C SER A 362 -7.22 -8.28 -2.07
N VAL A 363 -7.58 -8.37 -3.35
CA VAL A 363 -7.87 -7.19 -4.18
C VAL A 363 -9.09 -6.43 -3.67
N GLN A 364 -10.18 -7.15 -3.32
CA GLN A 364 -11.39 -6.51 -2.78
C GLN A 364 -11.16 -5.81 -1.44
N ILE A 365 -10.34 -6.41 -0.56
CA ILE A 365 -9.93 -5.79 0.72
C ILE A 365 -9.23 -4.46 0.44
N ASN A 366 -8.21 -4.45 -0.42
CA ASN A 366 -7.48 -3.23 -0.78
C ASN A 366 -8.40 -2.15 -1.34
N ASN A 367 -9.30 -2.51 -2.27
CA ASN A 367 -10.25 -1.57 -2.85
C ASN A 367 -11.22 -1.01 -1.79
N SER A 368 -11.70 -1.83 -0.85
CA SER A 368 -12.59 -1.37 0.22
C SER A 368 -11.89 -0.40 1.19
N ILE A 369 -10.59 -0.61 1.47
CA ILE A 369 -9.77 0.31 2.28
C ILE A 369 -9.59 1.65 1.58
N GLU A 370 -9.30 1.65 0.27
CA GLU A 370 -9.14 2.87 -0.52
C GLU A 370 -10.47 3.65 -0.65
N LEU A 371 -11.60 2.95 -0.73
CA LEU A 371 -12.94 3.54 -0.73
C LEU A 371 -13.48 3.89 0.67
N GLN A 372 -12.69 3.67 1.73
CA GLN A 372 -13.06 3.91 3.13
C GLN A 372 -14.34 3.16 3.59
N ASN A 373 -14.63 2.00 3.00
CA ASN A 373 -15.76 1.15 3.40
C ASN A 373 -15.28 0.06 4.38
N PHE A 374 -15.03 0.45 5.62
CA PHE A 374 -14.40 -0.40 6.64
C PHE A 374 -15.28 -1.54 7.14
N GLU A 375 -16.61 -1.37 7.13
CA GLU A 375 -17.55 -2.46 7.44
C GLU A 375 -17.40 -3.61 6.43
N LEU A 376 -17.34 -3.29 5.13
CA LEU A 376 -17.07 -4.28 4.10
C LEU A 376 -15.65 -4.85 4.21
N THR A 377 -14.65 -4.02 4.55
CA THR A 377 -13.27 -4.48 4.77
C THR A 377 -13.23 -5.57 5.85
N GLU A 378 -13.91 -5.38 6.98
CA GLU A 378 -13.94 -6.36 8.08
C GLU A 378 -14.55 -7.69 7.62
N VAL A 379 -15.66 -7.65 6.90
CA VAL A 379 -16.33 -8.84 6.34
C VAL A 379 -15.39 -9.59 5.39
N LEU A 380 -14.74 -8.88 4.46
CA LEU A 380 -13.82 -9.47 3.48
C LEU A 380 -12.58 -10.06 4.17
N MET A 381 -12.04 -9.41 5.20
CA MET A 381 -10.94 -9.95 6.01
C MET A 381 -11.35 -11.20 6.79
N GLY A 382 -12.59 -11.26 7.29
CA GLY A 382 -13.17 -12.46 7.88
C GLY A 382 -13.20 -13.62 6.89
N GLN A 383 -13.74 -13.39 5.69
CA GLN A 383 -13.80 -14.37 4.61
C GLN A 383 -12.40 -14.87 4.19
N PHE A 384 -11.43 -13.95 4.08
CA PHE A 384 -10.04 -14.30 3.78
C PHE A 384 -9.44 -15.19 4.89
N ARG A 385 -9.64 -14.85 6.16
CA ARG A 385 -9.14 -15.64 7.29
C ARG A 385 -9.71 -17.06 7.28
N ASP A 386 -11.02 -17.19 7.09
CA ASP A 386 -11.68 -18.49 7.11
C ASP A 386 -11.27 -19.35 5.92
N ARG A 387 -11.23 -18.78 4.71
CA ARG A 387 -10.77 -19.52 3.53
C ARG A 387 -9.28 -19.85 3.61
N GLY A 388 -8.48 -18.94 4.16
CA GLY A 388 -7.06 -19.14 4.41
C GLY A 388 -6.79 -20.31 5.35
N LYS A 389 -7.57 -20.46 6.43
CA LYS A 389 -7.46 -21.62 7.35
C LYS A 389 -7.77 -22.95 6.66
N VAL A 390 -8.82 -22.98 5.82
CA VAL A 390 -9.17 -24.17 5.03
C VAL A 390 -8.02 -24.55 4.09
N LEU A 391 -7.43 -23.56 3.40
CA LEU A 391 -6.28 -23.79 2.53
C LEU A 391 -5.05 -24.25 3.31
N GLU A 392 -4.72 -23.63 4.45
CA GLU A 392 -3.60 -24.04 5.29
C GLU A 392 -3.74 -25.49 5.77
N SER A 393 -4.94 -25.89 6.20
CA SER A 393 -5.21 -27.27 6.61
C SER A 393 -5.00 -28.27 5.46
N ARG A 394 -5.50 -27.94 4.26
CA ARG A 394 -5.25 -28.73 3.05
C ARG A 394 -3.76 -28.81 2.73
N LEU A 395 -3.05 -27.67 2.67
CA LEU A 395 -1.61 -27.64 2.42
C LEU A 395 -0.81 -28.42 3.46
N GLY A 396 -1.22 -28.39 4.74
CA GLY A 396 -0.63 -29.19 5.80
C GLY A 396 -0.70 -30.70 5.57
N THR A 397 -1.64 -31.17 4.76
CA THR A 397 -1.77 -32.58 4.37
C THR A 397 -1.06 -32.87 3.04
N LEU A 398 -1.15 -31.94 2.07
CA LEU A 398 -0.64 -32.14 0.71
C LEU A 398 0.88 -31.95 0.61
N VAL A 399 1.43 -30.94 1.29
CA VAL A 399 2.88 -30.63 1.25
C VAL A 399 3.73 -31.80 1.76
N PRO A 400 3.44 -32.43 2.92
CA PRO A 400 4.22 -33.59 3.37
C PRO A 400 4.22 -34.75 2.39
N THR A 401 3.09 -34.99 1.70
CA THR A 401 2.95 -36.07 0.71
C THR A 401 3.88 -35.84 -0.48
N TYR A 402 3.92 -34.62 -1.02
CA TYR A 402 4.85 -34.23 -2.06
C TYR A 402 6.32 -34.30 -1.58
N SER A 403 6.61 -33.73 -0.40
CA SER A 403 7.97 -33.64 0.14
C SER A 403 8.60 -35.02 0.39
N LYS A 404 7.84 -36.03 0.79
CA LYS A 404 8.34 -37.40 0.92
C LYS A 404 8.74 -38.00 -0.42
N ALA A 405 7.90 -37.86 -1.44
CA ALA A 405 8.22 -38.33 -2.78
C ALA A 405 9.43 -37.58 -3.38
N ASP A 406 9.55 -36.28 -3.13
CA ASP A 406 10.71 -35.48 -3.55
C ASP A 406 12.00 -35.90 -2.83
N ALA A 407 11.92 -36.19 -1.52
CA ALA A 407 13.04 -36.72 -0.76
C ALA A 407 13.47 -38.11 -1.25
N ALA A 408 12.52 -39.00 -1.56
CA ALA A 408 12.79 -40.31 -2.15
C ALA A 408 13.45 -40.17 -3.54
N ARG A 409 12.98 -39.23 -4.37
CA ARG A 409 13.60 -38.88 -5.66
C ARG A 409 15.05 -38.42 -5.47
N ALA A 410 15.30 -37.53 -4.51
CA ALA A 410 16.64 -37.03 -4.21
C ALA A 410 17.57 -38.14 -3.69
N ARG A 411 17.07 -39.07 -2.87
CA ARG A 411 17.81 -40.28 -2.45
C ARG A 411 18.18 -41.15 -3.66
N ALA A 412 17.24 -41.39 -4.58
CA ALA A 412 17.52 -42.16 -5.79
C ALA A 412 18.57 -41.46 -6.69
N ASP A 413 18.53 -40.13 -6.81
CA ASP A 413 19.58 -39.33 -7.48
C ASP A 413 20.95 -39.54 -6.83
N GLN A 414 21.02 -39.48 -5.50
CA GLN A 414 22.26 -39.67 -4.74
C GLN A 414 22.84 -41.08 -4.95
N GLU A 415 22.03 -42.13 -4.83
CA GLU A 415 22.52 -43.51 -5.01
C GLU A 415 22.96 -43.80 -6.45
N LEU A 416 22.26 -43.24 -7.44
CA LEU A 416 22.66 -43.35 -8.85
C LEU A 416 23.97 -42.64 -9.15
N LEU A 417 24.19 -41.48 -8.53
CA LEU A 417 25.44 -40.75 -8.64
C LEU A 417 26.58 -41.52 -7.97
N ARG A 418 26.32 -42.11 -6.80
CA ARG A 418 27.26 -43.01 -6.11
C ARG A 418 27.60 -44.23 -6.98
N ALA A 419 26.62 -44.83 -7.63
CA ALA A 419 26.81 -45.93 -8.56
C ALA A 419 27.64 -45.53 -9.78
N GLN A 420 27.38 -44.36 -10.34
CA GLN A 420 28.20 -43.81 -11.42
C GLN A 420 29.68 -43.61 -11.01
N PHE A 421 29.95 -43.27 -9.76
CA PHE A 421 31.31 -43.13 -9.25
C PHE A 421 31.95 -44.46 -8.84
N ASN A 422 31.15 -45.51 -8.61
CA ASN A 422 31.64 -46.84 -8.29
C ASN A 422 31.95 -47.68 -9.53
N THR A 423 31.20 -47.51 -10.63
CA THR A 423 31.37 -48.29 -11.86
C THR A 423 32.57 -47.83 -12.67
N ALA A 424 33.49 -48.74 -12.98
CA ALA A 424 34.64 -48.44 -13.84
C ALA A 424 34.28 -48.52 -15.33
N GLU A 425 34.99 -47.76 -16.18
CA GLU A 425 34.72 -47.66 -17.63
C GLU A 425 34.87 -49.00 -18.37
N ASN A 426 35.60 -49.96 -17.82
CA ASN A 426 35.82 -51.30 -18.38
C ASN A 426 34.80 -52.35 -17.92
N GLU A 427 33.86 -52.01 -17.04
CA GLU A 427 32.86 -52.93 -16.49
C GLU A 427 31.56 -52.90 -17.32
N ALA A 428 31.59 -53.50 -18.51
CA ALA A 428 30.48 -53.44 -19.47
C ALA A 428 29.11 -53.86 -18.89
N ASP A 429 29.07 -54.91 -18.07
CA ASP A 429 27.83 -55.40 -17.44
C ASP A 429 27.30 -54.42 -16.39
N ALA A 430 28.19 -53.86 -15.55
CA ALA A 430 27.82 -52.86 -14.55
C ALA A 430 27.35 -51.54 -15.18
N LEU A 431 28.01 -51.10 -16.26
CA LEU A 431 27.59 -49.93 -17.05
C LEU A 431 26.21 -50.13 -17.67
N LYS A 432 25.91 -51.34 -18.16
CA LYS A 432 24.60 -51.69 -18.71
C LYS A 432 23.51 -51.64 -17.63
N GLU A 433 23.76 -52.23 -16.46
CA GLU A 433 22.82 -52.22 -15.34
C GLU A 433 22.57 -50.80 -14.81
N LEU A 434 23.62 -49.99 -14.64
CA LEU A 434 23.51 -48.58 -14.29
C LEU A 434 22.69 -47.79 -15.33
N GLY A 435 22.88 -48.10 -16.63
CA GLY A 435 22.09 -47.55 -17.71
C GLY A 435 20.60 -47.83 -17.57
N THR A 436 20.22 -49.06 -17.16
CA THR A 436 18.83 -49.43 -16.87
C THR A 436 18.27 -48.63 -15.70
N TYR A 437 18.99 -48.50 -14.58
CA TYR A 437 18.51 -47.69 -13.44
C TYR A 437 18.34 -46.21 -13.79
N LYS A 438 19.25 -45.64 -14.60
CA LYS A 438 19.12 -44.26 -15.11
C LYS A 438 17.88 -44.08 -15.99
N GLN A 439 17.55 -45.05 -16.84
CA GLN A 439 16.32 -45.02 -17.64
C GLN A 439 15.05 -45.14 -16.78
N MET A 440 15.06 -46.03 -15.78
CA MET A 440 13.97 -46.15 -14.81
C MET A 440 13.76 -44.82 -14.09
N LYS A 441 14.84 -44.17 -13.64
CA LYS A 441 14.76 -42.85 -13.01
C LYS A 441 14.16 -41.80 -13.94
N ALA A 442 14.64 -41.71 -15.18
CA ALA A 442 14.12 -40.74 -16.15
C ALA A 442 12.61 -40.94 -16.40
N SER A 443 12.13 -42.19 -16.42
CA SER A 443 10.70 -42.50 -16.51
C SER A 443 9.92 -42.01 -15.29
N LEU A 444 10.43 -42.25 -14.07
CA LEU A 444 9.83 -41.74 -12.84
C LEU A 444 9.85 -40.21 -12.77
N ASP A 445 10.92 -39.56 -13.21
CA ASP A 445 11.03 -38.10 -13.27
C ASP A 445 10.00 -37.51 -14.23
N GLY A 446 9.79 -38.15 -15.38
CA GLY A 446 8.74 -37.79 -16.31
C GLY A 446 7.35 -37.82 -15.65
N LYS A 447 7.03 -38.89 -14.93
CA LYS A 447 5.77 -39.03 -14.18
C LYS A 447 5.65 -38.02 -13.04
N PHE A 448 6.73 -37.78 -12.30
CA PHE A 448 6.77 -36.84 -11.18
C PHE A 448 6.50 -35.40 -11.65
N ARG A 449 7.01 -35.02 -12.83
CA ARG A 449 6.77 -33.68 -13.41
C ARG A 449 5.39 -33.53 -14.05
N SER A 450 4.85 -34.60 -14.63
CA SER A 450 3.58 -34.55 -15.37
C SER A 450 2.35 -34.82 -14.52
N THR A 451 2.50 -35.45 -13.35
CA THR A 451 1.34 -35.72 -12.50
C THR A 451 0.71 -34.41 -12.00
N SER A 452 -0.62 -34.34 -12.13
CA SER A 452 -1.44 -33.30 -11.53
C SER A 452 -2.22 -33.82 -10.32
N TYR A 453 -2.09 -35.12 -9.99
CA TYR A 453 -2.86 -35.79 -8.97
C TYR A 453 -1.99 -36.12 -7.75
N LEU A 454 -2.40 -35.62 -6.58
CA LEU A 454 -1.63 -35.80 -5.36
C LEU A 454 -1.57 -37.25 -4.88
N ASN A 455 -2.55 -38.07 -5.27
CA ASN A 455 -2.59 -39.49 -4.97
C ASN A 455 -1.49 -40.30 -5.68
N ASP A 456 -0.82 -39.72 -6.67
CA ASP A 456 0.30 -40.39 -7.36
C ASP A 456 1.61 -40.29 -6.58
N PHE A 457 1.78 -39.28 -5.70
CA PHE A 457 3.05 -39.07 -4.98
C PHE A 457 3.40 -40.21 -4.01
N PRO A 458 2.47 -40.81 -3.24
CA PRO A 458 2.80 -42.00 -2.45
C PRO A 458 3.30 -43.17 -3.30
N VAL A 459 2.75 -43.35 -4.51
CA VAL A 459 3.21 -44.40 -5.43
C VAL A 459 4.59 -44.06 -5.99
N LEU A 460 4.83 -42.78 -6.32
CA LEU A 460 6.15 -42.29 -6.75
C LEU A 460 7.19 -42.42 -5.63
N GLU A 461 6.84 -42.11 -4.38
CA GLU A 461 7.70 -42.30 -3.19
C GLU A 461 8.16 -43.75 -3.08
N VAL A 462 7.22 -44.71 -3.14
CA VAL A 462 7.53 -46.15 -3.10
C VAL A 462 8.42 -46.57 -4.27
N ASN A 463 8.13 -46.09 -5.49
CA ASN A 463 8.92 -46.44 -6.67
C ASN A 463 10.34 -45.86 -6.63
N TYR A 464 10.51 -44.61 -6.18
CA TYR A 464 11.83 -44.02 -5.99
C TYR A 464 12.61 -44.68 -4.87
N THR A 465 11.93 -45.05 -3.77
CA THR A 465 12.55 -45.80 -2.66
C THR A 465 13.04 -47.16 -3.14
N GLY A 466 12.20 -47.92 -3.86
CA GLY A 466 12.60 -49.19 -4.45
C GLY A 466 13.75 -49.05 -5.46
N LEU A 467 13.76 -47.97 -6.26
CA LEU A 467 14.89 -47.66 -7.14
C LEU A 467 16.17 -47.39 -6.35
N ALA A 468 16.10 -46.55 -5.32
CA ALA A 468 17.24 -46.23 -4.47
C ALA A 468 17.80 -47.49 -3.78
N ASP A 469 16.94 -48.34 -3.22
CA ASP A 469 17.34 -49.58 -2.55
C ASP A 469 17.97 -50.58 -3.54
N ASN A 470 17.44 -50.69 -4.77
CA ASN A 470 18.06 -51.52 -5.82
C ASN A 470 19.44 -51.01 -6.22
N VAL A 471 19.60 -49.69 -6.38
CA VAL A 471 20.89 -49.07 -6.73
C VAL A 471 21.88 -49.17 -5.56
N GLU A 472 21.41 -49.08 -4.32
CA GLU A 472 22.22 -49.29 -3.12
C GLU A 472 22.73 -50.75 -3.06
N ASN A 473 21.88 -51.73 -3.34
CA ASN A 473 22.29 -53.13 -3.43
C ASN A 473 23.31 -53.36 -4.55
N PHE A 474 23.12 -52.72 -5.71
CA PHE A 474 24.10 -52.71 -6.80
C PHE A 474 25.44 -52.11 -6.36
N ASN A 475 25.42 -50.95 -5.67
CA ASN A 475 26.59 -50.32 -5.08
C ASN A 475 27.33 -51.25 -4.11
N ASN A 476 26.60 -51.92 -3.23
CA ASN A 476 27.17 -52.85 -2.26
C ASN A 476 27.81 -54.07 -2.95
N ASN A 477 27.18 -54.61 -4.00
CA ASN A 477 27.74 -55.69 -4.79
C ASN A 477 29.02 -55.27 -5.53
N LEU A 478 29.05 -54.08 -6.13
CA LEU A 478 30.26 -53.52 -6.74
C LEU A 478 31.37 -53.33 -5.70
N ASN A 479 31.06 -52.78 -4.52
CA ASN A 479 32.04 -52.62 -3.46
C ASN A 479 32.61 -53.97 -2.99
N ASN A 480 31.76 -54.99 -2.85
CA ASN A 480 32.19 -56.35 -2.52
C ASN A 480 33.10 -56.93 -3.61
N LEU A 481 32.72 -56.78 -4.89
CA LEU A 481 33.53 -57.23 -6.03
C LEU A 481 34.91 -56.53 -6.06
N HIS A 482 34.93 -55.20 -5.95
CA HIS A 482 36.16 -54.42 -5.92
C HIS A 482 37.05 -54.79 -4.72
N SER A 483 36.45 -55.01 -3.54
CA SER A 483 37.18 -55.43 -2.35
C SER A 483 37.71 -56.87 -2.44
N ALA A 484 37.05 -57.75 -3.19
CA ALA A 484 37.51 -59.11 -3.42
C ALA A 484 38.63 -59.20 -4.48
N GLN A 485 38.55 -58.37 -5.53
CA GLN A 485 39.59 -58.28 -6.57
C GLN A 485 40.89 -57.69 -6.01
N ILE A 486 40.79 -56.73 -5.10
CA ILE A 486 41.93 -56.20 -4.35
C ILE A 486 42.04 -57.01 -3.06
N SER A 487 42.62 -58.22 -3.12
CA SER A 487 42.75 -59.05 -1.91
C SER A 487 43.33 -58.20 -0.77
N THR A 488 42.59 -58.11 0.34
CA THR A 488 42.87 -57.23 1.49
C THR A 488 44.26 -57.48 2.09
N VAL A 489 44.82 -58.68 1.89
CA VAL A 489 46.18 -59.05 2.27
C VAL A 489 47.22 -58.37 1.38
N LEU A 490 47.00 -58.24 0.08
CA LEU A 490 47.95 -57.59 -0.82
C LEU A 490 47.97 -56.08 -0.59
N SER A 491 46.82 -55.40 -0.53
CA SER A 491 46.80 -53.92 -0.46
C SER A 491 47.31 -53.37 0.87
N SER A 492 46.95 -53.96 2.01
CA SER A 492 47.39 -53.48 3.32
C SER A 492 48.87 -53.78 3.59
N ALA A 493 49.34 -54.99 3.27
CA ALA A 493 50.73 -55.39 3.47
C ALA A 493 51.67 -54.71 2.46
N THR A 494 51.29 -54.62 1.18
CA THR A 494 52.11 -53.89 0.18
C THR A 494 52.09 -52.39 0.43
N ARG A 495 50.97 -51.79 0.86
CA ARG A 495 50.93 -50.37 1.24
C ARG A 495 51.77 -50.09 2.47
N GLY A 496 51.67 -50.90 3.53
CA GLY A 496 52.50 -50.74 4.72
C GLY A 496 53.98 -50.88 4.39
N ALA A 497 54.34 -51.89 3.60
CA ALA A 497 55.70 -52.08 3.11
C ALA A 497 56.17 -50.92 2.24
N MET A 498 55.36 -50.45 1.28
CA MET A 498 55.70 -49.33 0.41
C MET A 498 55.78 -48.01 1.15
N LYS A 499 54.85 -47.70 2.07
CA LYS A 499 54.91 -46.49 2.89
C LYS A 499 56.17 -46.47 3.74
N ASN A 500 56.50 -47.58 4.39
CA ASN A 500 57.72 -47.70 5.19
C ASN A 500 58.97 -47.61 4.31
N THR A 501 58.97 -48.22 3.14
CA THR A 501 60.11 -48.19 2.21
C THR A 501 60.31 -46.82 1.59
N LEU A 502 59.23 -46.17 1.16
CA LEU A 502 59.26 -44.80 0.65
C LEU A 502 59.64 -43.81 1.75
N SER A 503 59.21 -44.00 3.00
CA SER A 503 59.65 -43.16 4.11
C SER A 503 61.13 -43.35 4.45
N LEU A 504 61.64 -44.58 4.38
CA LEU A 504 63.07 -44.88 4.55
C LEU A 504 63.89 -44.26 3.41
N TRP A 505 63.40 -44.37 2.18
CA TRP A 505 64.07 -43.79 1.02
C TRP A 505 64.04 -42.26 1.03
N ASN A 506 62.92 -41.65 1.43
CA ASN A 506 62.79 -40.21 1.58
C ASN A 506 63.72 -39.66 2.68
N GLY A 507 63.98 -40.45 3.72
CA GLY A 507 64.99 -40.14 4.74
C GLY A 507 66.43 -40.18 4.21
N ILE A 508 66.69 -40.90 3.12
CA ILE A 508 68.02 -41.02 2.49
C ILE A 508 68.19 -39.98 1.37
N SER A 509 67.15 -39.71 0.60
CA SER A 509 67.13 -38.69 -0.45
C SER A 509 65.74 -38.05 -0.47
N PRO A 510 65.60 -36.76 -0.11
CA PRO A 510 64.34 -36.06 -0.19
C PRO A 510 63.82 -36.12 -1.64
N MET A 511 62.63 -36.65 -1.82
CA MET A 511 62.00 -36.78 -3.13
C MET A 511 60.84 -35.83 -3.24
N THR A 512 60.74 -35.15 -4.38
CA THR A 512 59.53 -34.39 -4.69
C THR A 512 58.35 -35.35 -4.88
N PRO A 513 57.09 -34.92 -4.67
CA PRO A 513 55.91 -35.77 -4.85
C PRO A 513 55.80 -36.42 -6.24
N THR A 514 56.24 -35.73 -7.29
CA THR A 514 56.32 -36.28 -8.64
C THR A 514 57.38 -37.37 -8.75
N GLN A 515 58.54 -37.19 -8.12
CA GLN A 515 59.57 -38.23 -8.01
C GLN A 515 59.12 -39.39 -7.13
N MET A 516 58.42 -39.15 -6.03
CA MET A 516 57.81 -40.19 -5.22
C MET A 516 56.80 -41.00 -6.03
N ARG A 517 56.01 -40.34 -6.89
CA ARG A 517 55.04 -41.00 -7.76
C ARG A 517 55.72 -41.83 -8.85
N GLU A 518 56.77 -41.31 -9.48
CA GLU A 518 57.56 -42.07 -10.46
C GLU A 518 58.31 -43.23 -9.81
N ASN A 519 58.89 -43.01 -8.62
CA ASN A 519 59.60 -44.04 -7.87
C ASN A 519 58.66 -45.05 -7.21
N ALA A 520 57.44 -44.67 -6.84
CA ALA A 520 56.40 -45.58 -6.37
C ALA A 520 55.99 -46.59 -7.45
N LYS A 521 56.16 -46.25 -8.74
CA LYS A 521 55.97 -47.21 -9.84
C LYS A 521 57.09 -48.26 -9.92
N VAL A 522 58.32 -47.88 -9.55
CA VAL A 522 59.51 -48.75 -9.61
C VAL A 522 59.76 -49.50 -8.28
N MET A 523 59.28 -48.96 -7.17
CA MET A 523 59.44 -49.54 -5.83
C MET A 523 58.86 -50.94 -5.65
N PRO A 524 57.66 -51.28 -6.16
CA PRO A 524 57.21 -52.67 -6.13
C PRO A 524 58.21 -53.62 -6.78
N THR A 525 58.82 -53.22 -7.91
CA THR A 525 59.84 -54.00 -8.61
C THR A 525 61.09 -54.19 -7.75
N LEU A 526 61.54 -53.14 -7.06
CA LEU A 526 62.70 -53.19 -6.17
C LEU A 526 62.42 -54.03 -4.91
N LEU A 527 61.23 -53.92 -4.32
CA LEU A 527 60.82 -54.70 -3.15
C LEU A 527 60.65 -56.18 -3.47
N ILE A 528 60.02 -56.49 -4.59
CA ILE A 528 59.90 -57.86 -5.10
C ILE A 528 61.31 -58.41 -5.39
N GLY A 529 62.16 -57.65 -6.08
CA GLY A 529 63.53 -58.07 -6.36
C GLY A 529 64.38 -58.28 -5.10
N ALA A 530 64.25 -57.42 -4.09
CA ALA A 530 64.94 -57.56 -2.81
C ALA A 530 64.42 -58.78 -2.03
N ALA A 531 63.11 -59.01 -2.03
CA ALA A 531 62.50 -60.21 -1.44
C ALA A 531 62.97 -61.47 -2.16
N ASP A 532 63.07 -61.46 -3.49
CA ASP A 532 63.59 -62.56 -4.29
C ASP A 532 65.04 -62.86 -3.94
N VAL A 533 65.90 -61.83 -3.88
CA VAL A 533 67.30 -61.99 -3.46
C VAL A 533 67.37 -62.56 -2.05
N LEU A 534 66.54 -62.08 -1.12
CA LEU A 534 66.52 -62.59 0.25
C LEU A 534 66.04 -64.05 0.32
N VAL A 535 64.98 -64.42 -0.41
CA VAL A 535 64.48 -65.80 -0.52
C VAL A 535 65.56 -66.69 -1.13
N VAL A 536 66.26 -66.22 -2.16
CA VAL A 536 67.38 -66.93 -2.79
C VAL A 536 68.53 -67.11 -1.81
N VAL A 537 68.96 -66.06 -1.11
CA VAL A 537 70.07 -66.10 -0.16
C VAL A 537 69.73 -67.00 1.02
N LEU A 538 68.52 -66.92 1.56
CA LEU A 538 68.05 -67.80 2.62
C LEU A 538 67.96 -69.25 2.13
N SER A 539 67.45 -69.49 0.91
CA SER A 539 67.38 -70.84 0.34
C SER A 539 68.76 -71.44 0.09
N LEU A 540 69.71 -70.63 -0.41
CA LEU A 540 71.12 -71.02 -0.56
C LEU A 540 71.80 -71.23 0.79
N GLY A 541 71.49 -70.41 1.79
CA GLY A 541 71.99 -70.53 3.15
C GLY A 541 71.48 -71.79 3.85
N VAL A 542 70.17 -72.06 3.77
CA VAL A 542 69.55 -73.30 4.25
C VAL A 542 70.13 -74.50 3.52
N PHE A 543 70.30 -74.41 2.20
CA PHE A 543 70.94 -75.46 1.41
C PHE A 543 72.39 -75.69 1.84
N ALA A 544 73.18 -74.64 2.05
CA ALA A 544 74.56 -74.75 2.52
C ALA A 544 74.62 -75.37 3.92
N VAL A 545 73.80 -74.89 4.87
CA VAL A 545 73.68 -75.46 6.22
C VAL A 545 73.28 -76.92 6.14
N PHE A 546 72.25 -77.27 5.36
CA PHE A 546 71.83 -78.65 5.16
C PHE A 546 72.94 -79.52 4.57
N ALA A 547 73.64 -79.03 3.54
CA ALA A 547 74.73 -79.72 2.87
C ALA A 547 75.94 -79.95 3.79
N PHE A 548 76.30 -78.98 4.63
CA PHE A 548 77.43 -79.06 5.55
C PHE A 548 77.10 -79.84 6.84
N VAL A 549 75.90 -79.69 7.40
CA VAL A 549 75.49 -80.34 8.66
C VAL A 549 75.21 -81.84 8.45
N THR A 550 74.54 -82.22 7.37
CA THR A 550 74.19 -83.64 7.16
C THR A 550 75.37 -84.50 6.70
N LYS A 551 76.51 -83.90 6.29
CA LYS A 551 77.75 -84.55 5.80
C LYS A 551 77.56 -85.65 4.73
N ARG A 552 76.35 -85.82 4.18
CA ARG A 552 75.94 -86.95 3.32
C ARG A 552 75.95 -86.62 1.84
N ILE A 553 76.16 -85.36 1.46
CA ILE A 553 76.18 -84.98 0.04
C ILE A 553 77.54 -85.35 -0.56
N THR A 554 77.63 -86.53 -1.18
CA THR A 554 78.77 -86.89 -2.03
C THR A 554 78.75 -86.03 -3.30
N TRP A 555 79.75 -85.16 -3.45
CA TRP A 555 79.93 -84.23 -4.58
C TRP A 555 80.33 -84.93 -5.90
N ARG A 556 79.56 -85.93 -6.31
CA ARG A 556 79.70 -86.60 -7.63
C ARG A 556 79.16 -85.70 -8.73
N ARG A 557 79.76 -85.77 -9.92
CA ARG A 557 79.44 -84.90 -11.08
C ARG A 557 77.94 -84.89 -11.43
N GLU A 558 77.28 -86.04 -11.32
CA GLU A 558 75.85 -86.19 -11.61
C GLU A 558 74.96 -85.46 -10.58
N VAL A 559 75.27 -85.57 -9.29
CA VAL A 559 74.53 -84.89 -8.21
C VAL A 559 74.67 -83.36 -8.31
N LYS A 560 75.84 -82.86 -8.73
CA LYS A 560 76.04 -81.42 -8.98
C LYS A 560 75.13 -80.90 -10.09
N LEU A 561 74.99 -81.65 -11.18
CA LEU A 561 74.11 -81.29 -12.29
C LEU A 561 72.63 -81.25 -11.86
N THR A 562 72.18 -82.20 -11.03
CA THR A 562 70.81 -82.19 -10.49
C THR A 562 70.54 -80.96 -9.62
N TRP A 563 71.47 -80.59 -8.73
CA TRP A 563 71.30 -79.39 -7.90
C TRP A 563 71.32 -78.10 -8.73
N VAL A 564 72.19 -77.99 -9.73
CA VAL A 564 72.19 -76.85 -10.66
C VAL A 564 70.85 -76.76 -11.40
N ALA A 565 70.29 -77.88 -11.87
CA ALA A 565 68.99 -77.91 -12.50
C ALA A 565 67.85 -77.49 -11.55
N ILE A 566 67.86 -77.98 -10.29
CA ILE A 566 66.90 -77.57 -9.26
C ILE A 566 66.99 -76.06 -8.99
N PHE A 567 68.20 -75.50 -8.85
CA PHE A 567 68.36 -74.07 -8.67
C PHE A 567 67.88 -73.27 -9.87
N LEU A 568 68.18 -73.69 -11.10
CA LEU A 568 67.68 -73.03 -12.31
C LEU A 568 66.15 -73.02 -12.37
N VAL A 569 65.49 -74.13 -12.05
CA VAL A 569 64.01 -74.20 -11.98
C VAL A 569 63.46 -73.33 -10.85
N PHE A 570 64.10 -73.35 -9.68
CA PHE A 570 63.72 -72.50 -8.55
C PHE A 570 63.81 -71.01 -8.89
N PHE A 571 64.92 -70.57 -9.48
CA PHE A 571 65.10 -69.19 -9.94
C PHE A 571 64.07 -68.81 -11.00
N ALA A 572 63.75 -69.71 -11.93
CA ALA A 572 62.72 -69.48 -12.93
C ALA A 572 61.32 -69.34 -12.31
N ILE A 573 60.98 -70.16 -11.31
CA ILE A 573 59.69 -70.08 -10.59
C ILE A 573 59.60 -68.79 -9.78
N VAL A 574 60.64 -68.44 -9.02
CA VAL A 574 60.69 -67.17 -8.25
C VAL A 574 60.58 -65.99 -9.21
N GLY A 575 61.37 -65.96 -10.29
CA GLY A 575 61.30 -64.91 -11.29
C GLY A 575 59.94 -64.79 -11.99
N ALA A 576 59.28 -65.92 -12.33
CA ALA A 576 57.95 -65.91 -12.93
C ALA A 576 56.86 -65.42 -11.95
N ALA A 577 56.92 -65.86 -10.69
CA ALA A 577 56.00 -65.40 -9.65
C ALA A 577 56.15 -63.89 -9.41
N SER A 578 57.39 -63.40 -9.40
CA SER A 578 57.74 -61.99 -9.24
C SER A 578 57.32 -61.12 -10.42
N LEU A 579 57.50 -61.59 -11.65
CA LEU A 579 56.97 -60.94 -12.85
C LEU A 579 55.44 -60.89 -12.83
N GLY A 580 54.77 -61.97 -12.40
CA GLY A 580 53.32 -62.02 -12.25
C GLY A 580 52.81 -61.02 -11.20
N LEU A 581 53.45 -60.97 -10.03
CA LEU A 581 53.15 -59.98 -8.98
C LEU A 581 53.40 -58.55 -9.44
N HIS A 582 54.50 -58.31 -10.15
CA HIS A 582 54.82 -57.00 -10.71
C HIS A 582 53.75 -56.54 -11.72
N GLN A 583 53.38 -57.40 -12.67
CA GLN A 583 52.32 -57.09 -13.64
C GLN A 583 50.97 -56.85 -12.96
N LEU A 584 50.64 -57.62 -11.92
CA LEU A 584 49.42 -57.44 -11.14
C LEU A 584 49.42 -56.08 -10.40
N ILE A 585 50.51 -55.74 -9.70
CA ILE A 585 50.61 -54.47 -8.96
C ILE A 585 50.60 -53.28 -9.92
N THR A 586 51.38 -53.33 -10.99
CA THR A 586 51.46 -52.23 -11.97
C THR A 586 50.15 -52.01 -12.73
N SER A 587 49.45 -53.09 -13.11
CA SER A 587 48.14 -52.99 -13.75
C SER A 587 47.05 -52.44 -12.82
N GLN A 588 47.06 -52.84 -11.53
CA GLN A 588 46.09 -52.37 -10.53
C GLN A 588 46.39 -50.95 -10.06
N ALA A 589 47.66 -50.55 -10.03
CA ALA A 589 48.07 -49.29 -9.47
C ALA A 589 47.81 -48.06 -10.37
N ASP A 590 47.80 -48.27 -11.69
CA ASP A 590 47.53 -47.19 -12.65
C ASP A 590 46.04 -47.07 -13.01
N GLN A 591 45.20 -48.04 -12.63
CA GLN A 591 43.75 -47.97 -12.86
C GLN A 591 43.05 -47.13 -11.78
N PRO A 592 42.08 -46.28 -12.17
CA PRO A 592 41.19 -45.63 -11.22
C PRO A 592 40.50 -46.67 -10.33
N THR A 593 40.41 -46.39 -9.04
CA THR A 593 39.67 -47.21 -8.08
C THR A 593 38.22 -46.74 -7.98
N SER A 594 37.36 -47.54 -7.34
CA SER A 594 35.96 -47.16 -7.11
C SER A 594 35.79 -46.18 -5.96
N PHE A 595 34.69 -45.43 -5.98
CA PHE A 595 34.33 -44.53 -4.88
C PHE A 595 34.20 -45.26 -3.53
N GLY A 596 33.65 -46.47 -3.46
CA GLY A 596 33.48 -47.20 -2.20
C GLY A 596 34.81 -47.52 -1.50
N LEU A 597 35.87 -47.81 -2.26
CA LEU A 597 37.21 -47.99 -1.72
C LEU A 597 37.82 -46.68 -1.20
N PHE A 598 37.50 -45.55 -1.84
CA PHE A 598 37.91 -44.22 -1.36
C PHE A 598 37.05 -43.73 -0.18
N TYR A 599 35.79 -44.10 -0.12
CA TYR A 599 34.91 -43.67 0.95
C TYR A 599 35.18 -44.46 2.24
N SER A 600 35.46 -45.76 2.14
CA SER A 600 35.73 -46.60 3.32
C SER A 600 36.96 -46.17 4.13
N GLY A 601 38.06 -45.80 3.47
CA GLY A 601 39.24 -45.25 4.16
C GLY A 601 39.13 -43.76 4.47
N LEU A 602 38.30 -42.99 3.76
CA LEU A 602 37.91 -41.64 4.19
C LEU A 602 37.15 -41.72 5.53
N ALA A 603 36.15 -42.60 5.64
CA ALA A 603 35.36 -42.81 6.84
C ALA A 603 36.19 -43.35 8.02
N ALA A 604 37.30 -44.04 7.74
CA ALA A 604 38.26 -44.47 8.75
C ALA A 604 39.25 -43.37 9.20
N SER A 605 39.22 -42.19 8.56
CA SER A 605 40.12 -41.07 8.86
C SER A 605 39.41 -39.97 9.63
N ASN A 606 40.08 -39.41 10.65
CA ASN A 606 39.57 -38.26 11.40
C ASN A 606 39.86 -36.92 10.69
N VAL A 607 40.66 -36.93 9.63
CA VAL A 607 41.10 -35.73 8.89
C VAL A 607 41.02 -35.98 7.39
N SER A 608 40.63 -34.96 6.63
CA SER A 608 40.70 -34.94 5.16
C SER A 608 41.16 -33.57 4.68
N ALA A 609 41.72 -33.52 3.48
CA ALA A 609 42.11 -32.29 2.81
C ALA A 609 41.26 -32.03 1.56
N ILE A 610 41.05 -30.76 1.23
CA ILE A 610 40.53 -30.33 -0.06
C ILE A 610 41.60 -29.44 -0.69
N SER A 611 42.03 -29.76 -1.91
CA SER A 611 43.04 -29.02 -2.65
C SER A 611 42.47 -28.52 -3.96
N TYR A 612 42.73 -27.27 -4.32
CA TYR A 612 42.40 -26.73 -5.64
C TYR A 612 43.41 -25.66 -6.05
N ASP A 613 43.68 -25.58 -7.35
CA ASP A 613 44.60 -24.60 -7.93
C ASP A 613 43.82 -23.42 -8.49
N THR A 614 44.27 -22.22 -8.13
CA THR A 614 43.69 -20.94 -8.58
C THR A 614 44.50 -20.30 -9.71
N SER A 615 45.65 -20.87 -10.04
CA SER A 615 46.53 -20.40 -11.11
C SER A 615 45.80 -20.44 -12.45
N ASN A 616 45.86 -19.33 -13.20
CA ASN A 616 45.28 -19.21 -14.54
C ASN A 616 43.75 -19.39 -14.60
N LEU A 617 43.04 -19.27 -13.46
CA LEU A 617 41.58 -19.30 -13.43
C LEU A 617 40.99 -17.89 -13.29
N THR A 618 39.82 -17.70 -13.90
CA THR A 618 39.02 -16.49 -13.73
C THR A 618 38.32 -16.48 -12.36
N GLN A 619 37.88 -15.30 -11.91
CA GLN A 619 37.22 -15.16 -10.61
C GLN A 619 35.95 -16.02 -10.48
N SER A 620 35.17 -16.18 -11.55
CA SER A 620 33.97 -17.03 -11.54
C SER A 620 34.30 -18.52 -11.41
N GLN A 621 35.40 -18.96 -12.04
CA GLN A 621 35.89 -20.34 -11.92
C GLN A 621 36.42 -20.63 -10.52
N VAL A 622 37.20 -19.70 -9.95
CA VAL A 622 37.68 -19.78 -8.56
C VAL A 622 36.50 -19.85 -7.59
N PHE A 623 35.46 -19.04 -7.79
CA PHE A 623 34.26 -19.07 -6.95
C PHE A 623 33.53 -20.41 -7.01
N ALA A 624 33.42 -21.03 -8.20
CA ALA A 624 32.79 -22.35 -8.34
C ALA A 624 33.57 -23.44 -7.59
N LEU A 625 34.90 -23.48 -7.71
CA LEU A 625 35.76 -24.40 -6.96
C LEU A 625 35.63 -24.19 -5.45
N GLN A 626 35.63 -22.94 -4.99
CA GLN A 626 35.41 -22.59 -3.58
C GLN A 626 34.02 -23.01 -3.08
N SER A 627 32.99 -22.84 -3.90
CA SER A 627 31.63 -23.28 -3.58
C SER A 627 31.58 -24.79 -3.37
N CYS A 628 32.18 -25.56 -4.29
CA CYS A 628 32.24 -27.02 -4.14
C CYS A 628 33.07 -27.45 -2.93
N ALA A 629 34.25 -26.84 -2.72
CA ALA A 629 35.08 -27.10 -1.55
C ALA A 629 34.33 -26.85 -0.24
N LYS A 630 33.52 -25.77 -0.17
CA LYS A 630 32.67 -25.49 1.00
C LYS A 630 31.58 -26.55 1.20
N GLN A 631 30.93 -27.00 0.12
CA GLN A 631 29.91 -28.04 0.19
C GLN A 631 30.48 -29.37 0.68
N ILE A 632 31.60 -29.83 0.10
CA ILE A 632 32.33 -31.02 0.55
C ILE A 632 32.76 -30.86 2.01
N SER A 633 33.35 -29.71 2.38
CA SER A 633 33.79 -29.44 3.74
C SER A 633 32.64 -29.49 4.74
N SER A 634 31.46 -28.98 4.38
CA SER A 634 30.27 -29.01 5.24
C SER A 634 29.77 -30.43 5.48
N LYS A 635 29.83 -31.30 4.47
CA LYS A 635 29.44 -32.70 4.57
C LYS A 635 30.39 -33.50 5.45
N LEU A 636 31.70 -33.42 5.19
CA LEU A 636 32.71 -34.09 5.99
C LEU A 636 32.68 -33.65 7.47
N LYS A 637 32.41 -32.37 7.74
CA LYS A 637 32.25 -31.87 9.11
C LYS A 637 31.01 -32.43 9.81
N ALA A 638 29.92 -32.66 9.08
CA ALA A 638 28.73 -33.31 9.64
C ALA A 638 29.04 -34.75 10.09
N ASP A 639 30.01 -35.41 9.44
CA ASP A 639 30.51 -36.74 9.78
C ASP A 639 31.69 -36.72 10.79
N ASN A 640 31.96 -35.58 11.43
CA ASN A 640 33.07 -35.37 12.37
C ASN A 640 34.49 -35.55 11.78
N ILE A 641 34.65 -35.38 10.47
CA ILE A 641 35.97 -35.38 9.80
C ILE A 641 36.50 -33.96 9.72
N ALA A 642 37.67 -33.70 10.30
CA ALA A 642 38.31 -32.39 10.23
C ALA A 642 38.82 -32.09 8.81
N VAL A 643 38.50 -30.91 8.27
CA VAL A 643 38.83 -30.55 6.88
C VAL A 643 39.88 -29.45 6.82
N LYS A 644 41.00 -29.72 6.13
CA LYS A 644 42.04 -28.73 5.80
C LYS A 644 41.91 -28.30 4.35
N ASN A 645 41.79 -27.00 4.09
CA ASN A 645 41.72 -26.46 2.73
C ASN A 645 43.09 -25.98 2.27
N TYR A 646 43.58 -26.54 1.17
CA TYR A 646 44.85 -26.23 0.52
C TYR A 646 44.54 -25.47 -0.78
N ILE A 647 45.01 -24.22 -0.87
CA ILE A 647 44.78 -23.37 -2.05
C ILE A 647 46.12 -23.19 -2.75
N MET A 648 46.26 -23.82 -3.91
CA MET A 648 47.47 -23.71 -4.73
C MET A 648 47.41 -22.43 -5.57
N SER A 649 48.54 -21.72 -5.65
CA SER A 649 48.71 -20.51 -6.46
C SER A 649 50.17 -20.41 -6.92
N GLY A 650 50.43 -20.85 -8.15
CA GLY A 650 51.75 -20.97 -8.75
C GLY A 650 52.67 -21.87 -7.91
N ASN A 651 53.75 -21.28 -7.40
CA ASN A 651 54.76 -21.98 -6.59
C ASN A 651 54.49 -21.91 -5.08
N SER A 652 53.34 -21.39 -4.66
CA SER A 652 52.95 -21.28 -3.26
C SER A 652 51.62 -21.98 -2.98
N CYS A 653 51.43 -22.37 -1.72
CA CYS A 653 50.21 -23.02 -1.27
C CYS A 653 49.77 -22.41 0.06
N ARG A 654 48.47 -22.12 0.18
CA ARG A 654 47.90 -21.55 1.41
C ARG A 654 47.05 -22.57 2.16
N VAL A 655 47.30 -22.70 3.46
CA VAL A 655 46.53 -23.54 4.40
C VAL A 655 46.03 -22.64 5.52
N GLY A 656 44.73 -22.32 5.51
CA GLY A 656 44.20 -21.30 6.42
C GLY A 656 44.85 -19.93 6.18
N SER A 657 45.52 -19.39 7.19
CA SER A 657 46.29 -18.13 7.11
C SER A 657 47.77 -18.33 6.78
N GLU A 658 48.27 -19.57 6.81
CA GLU A 658 49.68 -19.88 6.57
C GLU A 658 49.96 -20.07 5.09
N SER A 659 51.05 -19.48 4.60
CA SER A 659 51.59 -19.71 3.26
C SER A 659 52.79 -20.64 3.36
N LYS A 660 52.81 -21.72 2.58
CA LYS A 660 53.84 -22.76 2.54
C LYS A 660 54.32 -22.96 1.10
N SER A 661 55.45 -23.62 0.94
CA SER A 661 55.87 -24.07 -0.39
C SER A 661 54.89 -25.13 -0.91
N VAL A 662 54.77 -25.26 -2.24
CA VAL A 662 53.96 -26.34 -2.84
C VAL A 662 54.45 -27.73 -2.42
N GLU A 663 55.76 -27.87 -2.22
CA GLU A 663 56.38 -29.12 -1.77
C GLU A 663 55.93 -29.50 -0.35
N ASP A 664 55.98 -28.55 0.59
CA ASP A 664 55.51 -28.78 1.96
C ASP A 664 54.02 -29.15 2.00
N CYS A 665 53.19 -28.44 1.22
CA CYS A 665 51.77 -28.76 1.13
C CYS A 665 51.52 -30.16 0.57
N ASN A 666 52.22 -30.56 -0.49
CA ASN A 666 52.05 -31.89 -1.07
C ASN A 666 52.51 -33.00 -0.13
N ASN A 667 53.57 -32.75 0.66
CA ASN A 667 54.01 -33.67 1.71
C ASN A 667 52.92 -33.88 2.77
N GLU A 668 52.28 -32.81 3.26
CA GLU A 668 51.15 -32.93 4.19
C GLU A 668 49.94 -33.63 3.57
N LEU A 669 49.62 -33.32 2.31
CA LEU A 669 48.50 -33.93 1.59
C LEU A 669 48.66 -35.45 1.44
N SER A 670 49.90 -35.96 1.37
CA SER A 670 50.16 -37.40 1.22
C SER A 670 49.75 -38.25 2.43
N GLU A 671 49.53 -37.62 3.60
CA GLU A 671 49.22 -38.32 4.85
C GLU A 671 47.71 -38.52 5.11
N MET A 672 46.85 -37.91 4.29
CA MET A 672 45.40 -37.91 4.52
C MET A 672 44.58 -38.06 3.22
N PRO A 673 43.29 -38.44 3.31
CA PRO A 673 42.37 -38.40 2.18
C PRO A 673 42.23 -37.00 1.58
N VAL A 674 42.47 -36.86 0.27
CA VAL A 674 42.44 -35.57 -0.44
C VAL A 674 41.34 -35.53 -1.50
N PHE A 675 40.55 -34.46 -1.50
CA PHE A 675 39.70 -34.06 -2.62
C PHE A 675 40.43 -33.02 -3.46
N THR A 676 40.87 -33.38 -4.66
CA THR A 676 41.51 -32.46 -5.60
C THR A 676 40.48 -31.93 -6.58
N LEU A 677 40.13 -30.65 -6.50
CA LEU A 677 39.19 -30.01 -7.41
C LEU A 677 39.95 -29.32 -8.54
N LYS A 678 39.62 -29.67 -9.79
CA LYS A 678 40.24 -29.14 -11.00
C LYS A 678 39.21 -28.51 -11.91
N PHE A 679 39.50 -27.34 -12.44
CA PHE A 679 38.69 -26.78 -13.51
C PHE A 679 39.08 -27.43 -14.84
N GLY A 680 38.10 -27.89 -15.62
CA GLY A 680 38.32 -28.55 -16.90
C GLY A 680 37.08 -28.54 -17.79
N THR A 681 37.24 -28.91 -19.06
CA THR A 681 36.11 -29.04 -20.01
C THR A 681 35.45 -30.41 -19.94
N LYS A 682 36.08 -31.39 -19.28
CA LYS A 682 35.56 -32.74 -19.08
C LYS A 682 35.03 -32.86 -17.65
N ASN A 683 33.75 -33.20 -17.51
CA ASN A 683 33.18 -33.56 -16.22
C ASN A 683 33.58 -34.99 -15.89
N SER A 684 34.43 -35.16 -14.89
CA SER A 684 34.88 -36.49 -14.46
C SER A 684 35.23 -36.52 -12.98
N VAL A 685 35.00 -37.68 -12.38
CA VAL A 685 35.46 -37.99 -11.03
C VAL A 685 36.27 -39.27 -11.11
N SER A 686 37.46 -39.25 -10.53
CA SER A 686 38.32 -40.43 -10.47
C SER A 686 38.89 -40.59 -9.08
N PHE A 687 39.00 -41.83 -8.64
CA PHE A 687 39.55 -42.16 -7.33
C PHE A 687 40.86 -42.89 -7.52
N ARG A 688 41.81 -42.61 -6.62
CA ARG A 688 43.05 -43.35 -6.48
C ARG A 688 43.19 -43.68 -5.02
N THR A 689 43.26 -44.98 -4.72
CA THR A 689 43.41 -45.47 -3.35
C THR A 689 44.55 -46.45 -3.19
N PHE A 690 45.45 -46.60 -4.17
CA PHE A 690 46.60 -47.50 -4.07
C PHE A 690 47.81 -46.77 -3.46
N TYR A 691 48.44 -45.86 -4.23
CA TYR A 691 49.58 -45.04 -3.77
C TYR A 691 49.19 -43.75 -3.06
N GLU A 692 48.13 -43.12 -3.54
CA GLU A 692 47.57 -41.89 -3.00
C GLU A 692 46.16 -42.21 -2.51
N TYR A 693 45.62 -41.34 -1.66
CA TYR A 693 44.23 -41.44 -1.21
C TYR A 693 43.48 -40.19 -1.70
N THR A 694 43.31 -40.11 -3.03
CA THR A 694 42.88 -38.88 -3.70
C THR A 694 41.63 -39.12 -4.54
N ALA A 695 40.60 -38.30 -4.32
CA ALA A 695 39.47 -38.12 -5.23
C ALA A 695 39.74 -36.89 -6.10
N THR A 696 39.90 -37.05 -7.40
CA THR A 696 40.01 -35.93 -8.34
C THR A 696 38.66 -35.65 -8.95
N VAL A 697 38.12 -34.45 -8.69
CA VAL A 697 36.88 -33.94 -9.28
C VAL A 697 37.27 -32.89 -10.31
N GLU A 698 36.93 -33.12 -11.57
CA GLU A 698 37.22 -32.21 -12.68
C GLU A 698 35.92 -31.83 -13.40
N GLY A 699 35.77 -30.55 -13.78
CA GLY A 699 34.64 -30.09 -14.57
C GLY A 699 34.55 -28.58 -14.70
N ASP A 700 33.50 -28.15 -15.40
CA ASP A 700 33.25 -26.73 -15.69
C ASP A 700 32.62 -25.99 -14.50
N THR A 701 32.31 -24.70 -14.69
CA THR A 701 31.72 -23.83 -13.65
C THR A 701 30.37 -24.35 -13.16
N ASN A 702 29.55 -24.91 -14.04
CA ASN A 702 28.22 -25.42 -13.68
C ASN A 702 28.34 -26.72 -12.89
N TYR A 703 29.18 -27.66 -13.36
CA TYR A 703 29.45 -28.92 -12.67
C TYR A 703 30.01 -28.69 -11.26
N MET A 704 31.00 -27.79 -11.13
CA MET A 704 31.57 -27.41 -9.83
C MET A 704 30.57 -26.68 -8.95
N GLY A 705 29.70 -25.83 -9.53
CA GLY A 705 28.63 -25.18 -8.78
C GLY A 705 27.64 -26.17 -8.16
N GLN A 706 27.29 -27.24 -8.90
CA GLN A 706 26.40 -28.31 -8.44
C GLN A 706 27.08 -29.25 -7.44
N CYS A 707 28.40 -29.40 -7.53
CA CYS A 707 29.26 -30.19 -6.64
C CYS A 707 28.70 -31.58 -6.34
N ASP A 708 28.52 -32.38 -7.38
CA ASP A 708 27.97 -33.75 -7.30
C ASP A 708 28.70 -34.62 -6.25
N MET A 709 30.02 -34.43 -6.06
CA MET A 709 30.78 -35.12 -5.02
C MET A 709 30.22 -34.85 -3.60
N ALA A 710 29.77 -33.63 -3.30
CA ALA A 710 29.18 -33.32 -2.00
C ALA A 710 27.79 -33.93 -1.80
N LYS A 711 27.11 -34.37 -2.87
CA LYS A 711 25.80 -35.03 -2.75
C LYS A 711 25.93 -36.48 -2.30
N VAL A 712 27.04 -37.14 -2.66
CA VAL A 712 27.31 -38.56 -2.33
C VAL A 712 28.09 -38.76 -1.03
N LEU A 713 28.61 -37.67 -0.45
CA LEU A 713 29.11 -37.60 0.92
C LEU A 713 27.94 -37.28 1.86
#